data_AF-A0A835G335-F1
#
_entry.id   AF-A0A835G335-F1
#
_cell.length_a   1.000
_cell.length_b   1.000
_cell.length_c   1.000
_cell.angle_alpha   90.00
_cell.angle_beta   90.00
_cell.angle_gamma   90.00
#
_symmetry.space_group_name_H-M   'P 1'
#
loop_
_entity.id
_entity.type
_entity.pdbx_description
1 polymer ?
#
loop_
_entity_poly.entity_id
_entity_poly.type
_entity_poly.pdbx_seq_one_letter_code
_entity_poly.pdbx_strand_id
1 'polypeptide(L)'
;MIVKKCIVKLKKMAARVIVFLCVIVASKGIDINSLKLEQVVMIGRHNVRTPLTDGLEIYSSKQWPKWNDTAGMLTTKGLRFESYIAEYISEWLASEEFFEGCPQKDDVLIYANTKSRTLESARVFAETVFNNCNISVQHYKNLSVFDPLFLPILHNKTEAFRNQVAQEMQKKLSEMNLTASYAELGRILNIEEADICKKLYMCDLNSQQSEIVLEEGEEPNVNGPLYIGNAVVDSFIMNYYEGRPMNDVAWGQIETDHQWNLLAKIITENQNIRFNLQNGAKDIASPLIKYVFKIFKFEIPKFALFVGHDSNLNSVLTALEFRPFERKHQFEPYPIGGKIVFQKFSDKLGQYLKVEYVYPTTKQLRNCEKLSLQNPPQRIILELKGCPISPTGYCPWMSMLVLEGYCERRFKLEQVLILSRHNVRTPLSKNLAEFTPKKWPKWKEKSGYLTAKGVILEGYMGEYFTAWLQKEELLNKDCPSEDNFFVYANTAQRTLASAQAFVSKGFPDCNVTIHHTSESKDPIFNPVIHNNSAIFKLEASEQMRILLKSLNLNNSYEDLEDILDYKQSNYCMNEKKCDFTKDMNKIFVNVGFKPNLEGPLKISKSVIDSFIMENYEGFPTKSVAWGLLTNNKEWDLVLDLSKGYHSVIFNTSLVAKDVARPLLKYISHIMFEKQYKIALLMGHDANIYTVLKSLDIKPFILKNQHEMTPAGGKIVFQKILDENTGCFYLKLDYVYQCTDQMREGKKLSLDNPPEFTPLQLEGCQLEENGFCLWDNFVNLFYGVIDDN
;
A
#
# COMPACT_ATOMS: atom_id res chain seq x y z
N MET A 1 -13.28 -8.22 -32.82
CA MET A 1 -14.02 -8.99 -31.79
C MET A 1 -13.47 -10.41 -31.58
N ILE A 2 -13.04 -11.12 -32.63
CA ILE A 2 -12.37 -12.43 -32.54
C ILE A 2 -11.03 -12.34 -31.75
N VAL A 3 -10.31 -11.21 -31.89
CA VAL A 3 -9.00 -10.97 -31.27
C VAL A 3 -9.06 -10.81 -29.73
N LYS A 4 -10.11 -10.19 -29.17
CA LYS A 4 -10.24 -9.94 -27.72
C LYS A 4 -10.66 -11.19 -26.93
N LYS A 5 -11.51 -12.05 -27.51
CA LYS A 5 -11.86 -13.38 -26.95
C LYS A 5 -10.71 -14.38 -27.06
N CYS A 6 -9.86 -14.30 -28.09
CA CYS A 6 -8.61 -15.06 -28.14
C CYS A 6 -7.69 -14.67 -26.97
N ILE A 7 -7.50 -13.38 -26.68
CA ILE A 7 -6.54 -12.91 -25.66
C ILE A 7 -6.94 -13.32 -24.23
N VAL A 8 -8.23 -13.32 -23.88
CA VAL A 8 -8.70 -13.69 -22.54
C VAL A 8 -8.69 -15.22 -22.33
N LYS A 9 -9.03 -16.00 -23.37
CA LYS A 9 -8.87 -17.47 -23.35
C LYS A 9 -7.39 -17.84 -23.30
N LEU A 10 -6.51 -17.13 -24.03
CA LEU A 10 -5.05 -17.28 -23.96
C LEU A 10 -4.49 -16.92 -22.58
N LYS A 11 -4.96 -15.89 -21.87
CA LYS A 11 -4.47 -15.53 -20.52
C LYS A 11 -4.86 -16.55 -19.44
N LYS A 12 -6.09 -17.11 -19.47
CA LYS A 12 -6.53 -18.15 -18.50
C LYS A 12 -6.00 -19.54 -18.84
N MET A 13 -5.88 -19.85 -20.13
CA MET A 13 -5.18 -21.05 -20.57
C MET A 13 -3.69 -20.89 -20.24
N ALA A 14 -3.05 -19.75 -20.44
CA ALA A 14 -1.67 -19.49 -20.01
C ALA A 14 -1.50 -19.61 -18.50
N ALA A 15 -2.36 -19.08 -17.64
CA ALA A 15 -2.21 -19.23 -16.18
C ALA A 15 -2.38 -20.69 -15.70
N ARG A 16 -3.35 -21.44 -16.25
CA ARG A 16 -3.50 -22.87 -15.94
C ARG A 16 -2.41 -23.71 -16.60
N VAL A 17 -1.97 -23.36 -17.80
CA VAL A 17 -0.85 -23.97 -18.52
C VAL A 17 0.47 -23.58 -17.86
N ILE A 18 0.60 -22.46 -17.14
CA ILE A 18 1.79 -22.06 -16.37
C ILE A 18 1.84 -22.84 -15.05
N VAL A 19 0.71 -23.02 -14.34
CA VAL A 19 0.68 -23.88 -13.14
C VAL A 19 0.85 -25.36 -13.54
N PHE A 20 0.22 -25.80 -14.63
CA PHE A 20 0.33 -27.17 -15.13
C PHE A 20 1.66 -27.41 -15.88
N LEU A 21 2.30 -26.40 -16.52
CA LEU A 21 3.69 -26.49 -16.99
C LEU A 21 4.65 -26.40 -15.81
N CYS A 22 4.43 -25.62 -14.76
CA CYS A 22 5.31 -25.65 -13.60
C CYS A 22 5.27 -27.03 -12.92
N VAL A 23 4.11 -27.71 -12.90
CA VAL A 23 3.99 -29.09 -12.43
C VAL A 23 4.54 -30.12 -13.44
N ILE A 24 4.32 -29.93 -14.75
CA ILE A 24 4.85 -30.85 -15.79
C ILE A 24 6.37 -30.68 -15.98
N VAL A 25 6.91 -29.48 -15.90
CA VAL A 25 8.35 -29.16 -15.93
C VAL A 25 9.01 -29.61 -14.62
N ALA A 26 8.32 -29.59 -13.48
CA ALA A 26 8.80 -30.28 -12.28
C ALA A 26 8.79 -31.81 -12.43
N SER A 27 7.94 -32.37 -13.30
CA SER A 27 7.84 -33.83 -13.56
C SER A 27 8.72 -34.35 -14.70
N LYS A 28 9.16 -33.48 -15.61
CA LYS A 28 10.27 -33.75 -16.54
C LYS A 28 11.54 -33.27 -15.86
N GLY A 29 12.26 -34.18 -15.21
CA GLY A 29 13.47 -33.84 -14.46
C GLY A 29 14.38 -32.87 -15.24
N ILE A 30 14.82 -31.81 -14.55
CA ILE A 30 15.80 -30.86 -15.09
C ILE A 30 17.07 -31.65 -15.39
N ASP A 31 17.53 -31.64 -16.65
CA ASP A 31 18.80 -32.24 -17.01
C ASP A 31 19.92 -31.31 -16.58
N ILE A 32 20.41 -31.56 -15.36
CA ILE A 32 21.42 -30.75 -14.68
C ILE A 32 22.70 -30.63 -15.52
N ASN A 33 23.02 -31.65 -16.34
CA ASN A 33 24.22 -31.65 -17.17
C ASN A 33 24.12 -30.68 -18.37
N SER A 34 22.92 -30.17 -18.66
CA SER A 34 22.68 -29.22 -19.76
C SER A 34 22.55 -27.77 -19.29
N LEU A 35 22.55 -27.54 -17.97
CA LEU A 35 22.45 -26.21 -17.38
C LEU A 35 23.78 -25.46 -17.47
N LYS A 36 23.69 -24.20 -17.88
CA LYS A 36 24.78 -23.24 -17.87
C LYS A 36 24.52 -22.16 -16.83
N LEU A 37 25.50 -21.83 -16.01
CA LEU A 37 25.42 -20.74 -15.05
C LEU A 37 25.56 -19.39 -15.80
N GLU A 38 24.60 -18.49 -15.64
CA GLU A 38 24.51 -17.21 -16.38
C GLU A 38 24.77 -15.99 -15.49
N GLN A 39 24.32 -16.02 -14.23
CA GLN A 39 24.48 -14.89 -13.31
C GLN A 39 24.53 -15.36 -11.86
N VAL A 40 25.38 -14.74 -11.04
CA VAL A 40 25.52 -15.04 -9.61
C VAL A 40 25.44 -13.76 -8.79
N VAL A 41 24.59 -13.74 -7.76
CA VAL A 41 24.57 -12.68 -6.75
C VAL A 41 24.72 -13.30 -5.38
N MET A 42 25.73 -12.86 -4.63
CA MET A 42 26.04 -13.33 -3.28
C MET A 42 25.77 -12.24 -2.25
N ILE A 43 25.17 -12.60 -1.12
CA ILE A 43 25.07 -11.75 0.06
C ILE A 43 25.81 -12.47 1.19
N GLY A 44 26.93 -11.90 1.62
CA GLY A 44 27.85 -12.51 2.57
C GLY A 44 28.03 -11.72 3.85
N ARG A 45 28.41 -12.42 4.91
CA ARG A 45 28.92 -11.85 6.16
C ARG A 45 30.44 -11.83 6.15
N HIS A 46 31.05 -10.86 6.81
CA HIS A 46 32.49 -10.85 7.09
C HIS A 46 32.99 -12.11 7.81
N ASN A 47 34.31 -12.33 7.79
CA ASN A 47 34.96 -13.47 8.45
C ASN A 47 35.33 -13.22 9.93
N VAL A 48 36.12 -14.12 10.54
CA VAL A 48 36.46 -14.14 11.98
C VAL A 48 37.06 -12.82 12.43
N ARG A 49 36.54 -12.30 13.54
CA ARG A 49 36.89 -10.99 14.10
C ARG A 49 37.15 -11.08 15.61
N THR A 50 37.75 -10.03 16.15
CA THR A 50 37.72 -9.79 17.60
C THR A 50 36.28 -9.58 18.09
N PRO A 51 35.97 -9.88 19.38
CA PRO A 51 34.66 -9.62 19.98
C PRO A 51 34.19 -8.16 19.79
N LEU A 52 32.87 -7.95 19.72
CA LEU A 52 32.31 -6.60 19.52
C LEU A 52 32.19 -5.78 20.81
N THR A 53 32.07 -6.46 21.95
CA THR A 53 31.77 -5.83 23.23
C THR A 53 33.04 -5.68 24.06
N ASP A 54 33.34 -4.44 24.43
CA ASP A 54 34.32 -4.13 25.47
C ASP A 54 33.68 -4.26 26.87
N GLY A 55 34.50 -4.42 27.92
CA GLY A 55 34.01 -4.42 29.30
C GLY A 55 33.38 -5.74 29.77
N LEU A 56 33.71 -6.87 29.13
CA LEU A 56 33.22 -8.20 29.53
C LEU A 56 33.66 -8.61 30.95
N GLU A 57 34.67 -7.95 31.50
CA GLU A 57 35.21 -8.16 32.85
C GLU A 57 34.16 -7.90 33.94
N ILE A 58 33.14 -7.10 33.66
CA ILE A 58 32.05 -6.89 34.63
C ILE A 58 31.23 -8.18 34.86
N TYR A 59 31.19 -9.08 33.88
CA TYR A 59 30.37 -10.30 33.92
C TYR A 59 31.09 -11.51 34.52
N SER A 60 32.41 -11.46 34.71
CA SER A 60 33.16 -12.51 35.41
C SER A 60 34.49 -11.98 35.95
N SER A 61 34.85 -12.39 37.17
CA SER A 61 36.14 -12.09 37.80
C SER A 61 37.32 -12.88 37.21
N LYS A 62 37.04 -13.87 36.35
CA LYS A 62 38.06 -14.68 35.70
C LYS A 62 38.79 -13.85 34.63
N GLN A 63 40.06 -14.14 34.41
CA GLN A 63 40.87 -13.43 33.42
C GLN A 63 40.41 -13.76 32.00
N TRP A 64 39.97 -12.74 31.26
CA TRP A 64 39.58 -12.88 29.85
C TRP A 64 40.81 -12.94 28.92
N PRO A 65 40.76 -13.71 27.81
CA PRO A 65 41.83 -13.72 26.83
C PRO A 65 42.02 -12.33 26.20
N LYS A 66 43.28 -11.90 26.08
CA LYS A 66 43.61 -10.64 25.39
C LYS A 66 43.62 -10.83 23.88
N TRP A 67 43.09 -9.83 23.18
CA TRP A 67 43.14 -9.71 21.72
C TRP A 67 44.19 -8.67 21.34
N ASN A 68 44.88 -8.89 20.22
CA ASN A 68 45.94 -8.00 19.75
C ASN A 68 45.38 -6.77 19.00
N ASP A 69 44.13 -6.86 18.55
CA ASP A 69 43.43 -5.83 17.78
C ASP A 69 42.24 -5.28 18.57
N THR A 70 41.75 -4.10 18.17
CA THR A 70 40.56 -3.47 18.75
C THR A 70 39.29 -4.28 18.45
N ALA A 71 38.22 -4.03 19.21
CA ALA A 71 36.93 -4.71 19.06
C ALA A 71 36.37 -4.62 17.63
N GLY A 72 35.81 -5.73 17.15
CA GLY A 72 35.18 -5.82 15.82
C GLY A 72 36.12 -5.81 14.61
N MET A 73 37.44 -5.93 14.79
CA MET A 73 38.43 -6.01 13.71
C MET A 73 38.58 -7.44 13.20
N LEU A 74 38.75 -7.60 11.88
CA LEU A 74 39.00 -8.91 11.26
C LEU A 74 40.37 -9.44 11.70
N THR A 75 40.46 -10.69 12.14
CA THR A 75 41.74 -11.26 12.59
C THR A 75 42.59 -11.70 11.40
N THR A 76 43.90 -11.91 11.63
CA THR A 76 44.79 -12.50 10.59
C THR A 76 44.27 -13.85 10.13
N LYS A 77 43.69 -14.64 11.06
CA LYS A 77 43.05 -15.90 10.73
C LYS A 77 41.78 -15.68 9.92
N GLY A 78 40.94 -14.71 10.28
CA GLY A 78 39.76 -14.34 9.51
C GLY A 78 40.07 -13.95 8.07
N LEU A 79 41.11 -13.14 7.85
CA LEU A 79 41.61 -12.80 6.51
C LEU A 79 41.99 -14.06 5.71
N ARG A 80 42.79 -14.95 6.31
CA ARG A 80 43.21 -16.20 5.67
C ARG A 80 42.01 -17.11 5.36
N PHE A 81 41.05 -17.19 6.27
CA PHE A 81 39.89 -18.04 6.06
C PHE A 81 38.94 -17.46 5.00
N GLU A 82 38.88 -16.14 4.85
CA GLU A 82 38.19 -15.51 3.72
C GLU A 82 38.88 -15.82 2.38
N SER A 83 40.22 -15.95 2.35
CA SER A 83 40.89 -16.42 1.14
C SER A 83 40.51 -17.86 0.82
N TYR A 84 40.37 -18.75 1.82
CA TYR A 84 39.94 -20.14 1.56
C TYR A 84 38.51 -20.25 1.05
N ILE A 85 37.56 -19.48 1.58
CA ILE A 85 36.21 -19.49 1.03
C ILE A 85 36.20 -18.90 -0.39
N ALA A 86 37.01 -17.87 -0.66
CA ALA A 86 37.19 -17.30 -1.97
C ALA A 86 37.85 -18.29 -2.97
N GLU A 87 38.87 -19.04 -2.56
CA GLU A 87 39.49 -20.11 -3.34
C GLU A 87 38.47 -21.17 -3.74
N TYR A 88 37.67 -21.65 -2.78
CA TYR A 88 36.57 -22.59 -3.06
C TYR A 88 35.55 -22.00 -4.07
N ILE A 89 35.14 -20.74 -3.91
CA ILE A 89 34.22 -20.09 -4.86
C ILE A 89 34.88 -19.95 -6.24
N SER A 90 36.16 -19.62 -6.31
CA SER A 90 36.92 -19.56 -7.56
C SER A 90 36.97 -20.91 -8.26
N GLU A 91 37.26 -22.00 -7.52
CA GLU A 91 37.24 -23.36 -8.05
C GLU A 91 35.83 -23.76 -8.54
N TRP A 92 34.78 -23.39 -7.80
CA TRP A 92 33.40 -23.64 -8.21
C TRP A 92 33.03 -22.86 -9.48
N LEU A 93 33.32 -21.56 -9.57
CA LEU A 93 33.07 -20.77 -10.78
C LEU A 93 33.83 -21.30 -11.99
N ALA A 94 35.06 -21.78 -11.79
CA ALA A 94 35.84 -22.43 -12.85
C ALA A 94 35.22 -23.76 -13.30
N SER A 95 34.69 -24.56 -12.36
CA SER A 95 34.00 -25.81 -12.67
C SER A 95 32.69 -25.62 -13.44
N GLU A 96 32.10 -24.43 -13.36
CA GLU A 96 30.89 -24.03 -14.10
C GLU A 96 31.21 -23.30 -15.42
N GLU A 97 32.50 -23.18 -15.77
CA GLU A 97 32.98 -22.42 -16.95
C GLU A 97 32.42 -20.99 -17.00
N PHE A 98 32.26 -20.35 -15.83
CA PHE A 98 31.48 -19.12 -15.70
C PHE A 98 32.13 -17.88 -16.33
N PHE A 99 33.47 -17.81 -16.30
CA PHE A 99 34.26 -16.76 -16.93
C PHE A 99 35.35 -17.35 -17.84
N GLU A 100 35.55 -16.74 -19.00
CA GLU A 100 36.70 -17.00 -19.87
C GLU A 100 37.81 -15.98 -19.58
N GLY A 101 38.74 -16.34 -18.69
CA GLY A 101 39.82 -15.43 -18.27
C GLY A 101 39.35 -14.30 -17.35
N CYS A 102 39.99 -13.12 -17.43
CA CYS A 102 39.60 -11.98 -16.60
C CYS A 102 38.26 -11.37 -17.05
N PRO A 103 37.29 -11.20 -16.13
CA PRO A 103 36.02 -10.57 -16.47
C PRO A 103 36.18 -9.10 -16.85
N GLN A 104 35.25 -8.57 -17.66
CA GLN A 104 35.23 -7.13 -17.95
C GLN A 104 34.81 -6.34 -16.71
N LYS A 105 35.15 -5.05 -16.67
CA LYS A 105 34.89 -4.20 -15.50
C LYS A 105 33.42 -4.18 -15.08
N ASP A 106 32.49 -4.22 -16.04
CA ASP A 106 31.05 -4.18 -15.79
C ASP A 106 30.44 -5.58 -15.55
N ASP A 107 31.21 -6.66 -15.72
CA ASP A 107 30.77 -8.03 -15.45
C ASP A 107 30.77 -8.39 -13.96
N VAL A 108 31.46 -7.61 -13.12
CA VAL A 108 31.67 -7.91 -11.69
C VAL A 108 31.40 -6.70 -10.81
N LEU A 109 30.58 -6.88 -9.77
CA LEU A 109 30.41 -5.94 -8.66
C LEU A 109 30.79 -6.60 -7.34
N ILE A 110 31.82 -6.08 -6.67
CA ILE A 110 32.06 -6.40 -5.26
C ILE A 110 31.71 -5.15 -4.46
N TYR A 111 30.71 -5.22 -3.59
CA TYR A 111 30.22 -4.08 -2.82
C TYR A 111 30.19 -4.42 -1.33
N ALA A 112 30.83 -3.61 -0.50
CA ALA A 112 30.98 -3.87 0.93
C ALA A 112 30.39 -2.74 1.77
N ASN A 113 29.87 -3.10 2.95
CA ASN A 113 29.59 -2.13 4.00
C ASN A 113 30.89 -1.42 4.42
N THR A 114 30.77 -0.24 5.03
CA THR A 114 31.87 0.65 5.42
C THR A 114 32.68 0.19 6.63
N LYS A 115 32.27 -0.88 7.33
CA LYS A 115 33.05 -1.42 8.45
C LYS A 115 34.34 -2.06 7.93
N SER A 116 35.45 -1.86 8.64
CA SER A 116 36.76 -2.40 8.24
C SER A 116 36.72 -3.91 7.96
N ARG A 117 36.07 -4.69 8.83
CA ARG A 117 35.93 -6.15 8.66
C ARG A 117 35.18 -6.56 7.40
N THR A 118 34.21 -5.78 6.93
CA THR A 118 33.48 -6.07 5.69
C THR A 118 34.29 -5.67 4.46
N LEU A 119 34.96 -4.51 4.51
CA LEU A 119 35.85 -4.03 3.45
C LEU A 119 37.01 -5.01 3.22
N GLU A 120 37.70 -5.43 4.28
CA GLU A 120 38.84 -6.35 4.17
C GLU A 120 38.41 -7.75 3.70
N SER A 121 37.25 -8.24 4.16
CA SER A 121 36.71 -9.51 3.67
C SER A 121 36.42 -9.43 2.16
N ALA A 122 35.79 -8.35 1.71
CA ALA A 122 35.49 -8.13 0.30
C ALA A 122 36.77 -7.95 -0.55
N ARG A 123 37.79 -7.28 -0.02
CA ARG A 123 39.07 -7.07 -0.68
C ARG A 123 39.80 -8.38 -0.90
N VAL A 124 39.96 -9.18 0.16
CA VAL A 124 40.59 -10.51 0.07
C VAL A 124 39.81 -11.41 -0.89
N PHE A 125 38.47 -11.38 -0.82
CA PHE A 125 37.64 -12.14 -1.75
C PHE A 125 37.92 -11.74 -3.21
N ALA A 126 37.90 -10.44 -3.52
CA ALA A 126 38.12 -9.94 -4.87
C ALA A 126 39.52 -10.30 -5.41
N GLU A 127 40.56 -10.10 -4.59
CA GLU A 127 41.96 -10.42 -4.94
C GLU A 127 42.17 -11.93 -5.15
N THR A 128 41.42 -12.76 -4.44
CA THR A 128 41.56 -14.23 -4.52
C THR A 128 40.76 -14.82 -5.68
N VAL A 129 39.47 -14.46 -5.84
CA VAL A 129 38.62 -14.99 -6.91
C VAL A 129 39.03 -14.46 -8.29
N PHE A 130 39.38 -13.18 -8.37
CA PHE A 130 39.74 -12.51 -9.62
C PHE A 130 41.23 -12.16 -9.65
N ASN A 131 42.06 -13.12 -9.24
CA ASN A 131 43.50 -12.94 -9.16
C ASN A 131 44.09 -12.44 -10.48
N ASN A 132 44.94 -11.41 -10.41
CA ASN A 132 45.52 -10.67 -11.54
C ASN A 132 44.52 -9.96 -12.47
N CYS A 133 43.25 -9.82 -12.09
CA CYS A 133 42.26 -9.03 -12.81
C CYS A 133 42.04 -7.66 -12.16
N ASN A 134 41.65 -6.65 -12.95
CA ASN A 134 41.42 -5.29 -12.46
C ASN A 134 40.01 -5.12 -11.85
N ILE A 135 39.74 -5.82 -10.74
CA ILE A 135 38.47 -5.77 -10.01
C ILE A 135 38.68 -5.03 -8.69
N SER A 136 37.91 -3.96 -8.46
CA SER A 136 37.96 -3.15 -7.24
C SER A 136 36.71 -3.34 -6.38
N VAL A 137 36.88 -3.30 -5.06
CA VAL A 137 35.75 -3.25 -4.12
C VAL A 137 35.11 -1.85 -4.12
N GLN A 138 33.81 -1.81 -4.31
CA GLN A 138 32.98 -0.63 -4.15
C GLN A 138 32.41 -0.57 -2.73
N HIS A 139 32.15 0.63 -2.25
CA HIS A 139 31.54 0.88 -0.95
C HIS A 139 30.95 2.30 -0.92
N TYR A 140 30.17 2.60 0.11
CA TYR A 140 29.67 3.95 0.33
C TYR A 140 30.82 4.95 0.54
N LYS A 141 30.70 6.15 -0.06
CA LYS A 141 31.80 7.14 -0.11
C LYS A 141 32.28 7.59 1.27
N ASN A 142 31.37 7.70 2.24
CA ASN A 142 31.69 8.13 3.59
C ASN A 142 31.93 6.91 4.49
N LEU A 143 33.19 6.59 4.75
CA LEU A 143 33.60 5.44 5.60
C LEU A 143 33.30 5.65 7.09
N SER A 144 33.01 6.87 7.53
CA SER A 144 32.72 7.17 8.94
C SER A 144 31.28 6.86 9.33
N VAL A 145 30.38 6.62 8.37
CA VAL A 145 28.98 6.27 8.62
C VAL A 145 28.71 4.86 8.13
N PHE A 146 27.66 4.24 8.66
CA PHE A 146 27.19 2.95 8.21
C PHE A 146 26.58 3.08 6.81
N ASP A 147 26.83 2.11 5.92
CA ASP A 147 26.30 2.14 4.56
C ASP A 147 24.76 2.00 4.57
N PRO A 148 23.99 2.95 3.98
CA PRO A 148 22.53 2.86 3.92
C PRO A 148 22.00 1.58 3.28
N LEU A 149 22.78 0.94 2.40
CA LEU A 149 22.40 -0.33 1.78
C LEU A 149 22.36 -1.49 2.78
N PHE A 150 23.21 -1.42 3.82
CA PHE A 150 23.37 -2.48 4.82
C PHE A 150 22.81 -2.10 6.19
N LEU A 151 22.28 -0.88 6.35
CA LEU A 151 21.86 -0.34 7.63
C LEU A 151 20.64 -1.11 8.18
N PRO A 152 20.74 -1.81 9.31
CA PRO A 152 19.67 -2.70 9.76
C PRO A 152 18.67 -1.97 10.69
N ILE A 153 18.09 -0.88 10.19
CA ILE A 153 17.12 -0.02 10.89
C ILE A 153 15.73 -0.10 10.23
N LEU A 154 14.68 0.30 10.95
CA LEU A 154 13.37 0.54 10.34
C LEU A 154 13.43 1.84 9.52
N HIS A 155 13.18 1.73 8.21
CA HIS A 155 13.06 2.85 7.29
C HIS A 155 11.66 3.47 7.32
N ASN A 156 10.62 2.68 7.60
CA ASN A 156 9.25 3.18 7.83
C ASN A 156 9.15 3.81 9.23
N LYS A 157 8.94 5.13 9.25
CA LYS A 157 8.94 5.96 10.46
C LYS A 157 7.55 6.15 11.10
N THR A 158 6.50 5.54 10.54
CA THR A 158 5.13 5.70 11.06
C THR A 158 4.98 5.07 12.44
N GLU A 159 4.22 5.71 13.33
CA GLU A 159 3.98 5.20 14.68
C GLU A 159 3.22 3.87 14.65
N ALA A 160 2.24 3.72 13.75
CA ALA A 160 1.51 2.47 13.56
C ALA A 160 2.45 1.31 13.19
N PHE A 161 3.40 1.54 12.28
CA PHE A 161 4.37 0.54 11.90
C PHE A 161 5.36 0.24 13.02
N ARG A 162 5.86 1.25 13.75
CA ARG A 162 6.71 1.04 14.93
C ARG A 162 5.98 0.22 16.00
N ASN A 163 4.71 0.51 16.26
CA ASN A 163 3.88 -0.25 17.20
C ASN A 163 3.67 -1.69 16.73
N GLN A 164 3.45 -1.91 15.43
CA GLN A 164 3.35 -3.24 14.84
C GLN A 164 4.65 -4.03 14.99
N VAL A 165 5.80 -3.43 14.72
CA VAL A 165 7.11 -4.07 14.89
C VAL A 165 7.40 -4.34 16.37
N ALA A 166 7.09 -3.40 17.26
CA ALA A 166 7.23 -3.58 18.70
C ALA A 166 6.37 -4.76 19.21
N GLN A 167 5.16 -4.94 18.69
CA GLN A 167 4.31 -6.09 19.00
C GLN A 167 4.92 -7.41 18.52
N GLU A 168 5.53 -7.44 17.33
CA GLU A 168 6.24 -8.63 16.83
C GLU A 168 7.44 -8.99 17.72
N MET A 169 8.23 -8.00 18.11
CA MET A 169 9.36 -8.18 19.03
C MET A 169 8.87 -8.68 20.39
N GLN A 170 7.81 -8.08 20.95
CA GLN A 170 7.25 -8.44 22.25
C GLN A 170 6.72 -9.88 22.26
N LYS A 171 6.05 -10.27 21.17
CA LYS A 171 5.59 -11.64 20.98
C LYS A 171 6.75 -12.63 21.01
N LYS A 172 7.79 -12.42 20.21
CA LYS A 172 8.96 -13.31 20.19
C LYS A 172 9.66 -13.39 21.55
N LEU A 173 9.79 -12.25 22.22
CA LEU A 173 10.38 -12.18 23.54
C LEU A 173 9.57 -12.99 24.57
N SER A 174 8.24 -13.00 24.47
CA SER A 174 7.37 -13.78 25.36
C SER A 174 7.36 -15.29 25.08
N GLU A 175 7.68 -15.70 23.84
CA GLU A 175 7.72 -17.11 23.41
C GLU A 175 9.09 -17.77 23.68
N MET A 176 10.12 -16.97 23.92
CA MET A 176 11.48 -17.41 24.14
C MET A 176 11.65 -18.13 25.48
N ASN A 177 12.36 -19.27 25.48
CA ASN A 177 12.78 -19.97 26.70
C ASN A 177 14.29 -20.19 26.73
N LEU A 178 14.97 -19.42 27.58
CA LEU A 178 16.42 -19.48 27.79
C LEU A 178 16.81 -19.89 29.21
N THR A 179 15.90 -20.45 30.03
CA THR A 179 16.17 -20.69 31.46
C THR A 179 17.40 -21.55 31.71
N ALA A 180 17.50 -22.68 31.01
CA ALA A 180 18.66 -23.57 31.10
C ALA A 180 19.94 -22.91 30.53
N SER A 181 19.81 -22.12 29.46
CA SER A 181 20.93 -21.40 28.85
C SER A 181 21.51 -20.35 29.77
N TYR A 182 20.65 -19.59 30.45
CA TYR A 182 21.04 -18.60 31.44
C TYR A 182 21.65 -19.23 32.70
N ALA A 183 21.12 -20.35 33.17
CA ALA A 183 21.71 -21.08 34.30
C ALA A 183 23.12 -21.58 33.97
N GLU A 184 23.32 -22.20 32.80
CA GLU A 184 24.64 -22.68 32.38
C GLU A 184 25.62 -21.53 32.16
N LEU A 185 25.17 -20.43 31.54
CA LEU A 185 26.00 -19.25 31.36
C LEU A 185 26.41 -18.62 32.70
N GLY A 186 25.47 -18.48 33.65
CA GLY A 186 25.72 -17.97 34.99
C GLY A 186 26.74 -18.83 35.75
N ARG A 187 26.63 -20.17 35.64
CA ARG A 187 27.59 -21.12 36.20
C ARG A 187 28.99 -20.93 35.62
N ILE A 188 29.12 -20.86 34.29
CA ILE A 188 30.41 -20.65 33.61
C ILE A 188 31.03 -19.32 34.01
N LEU A 189 30.24 -18.26 34.12
CA LEU A 189 30.72 -16.94 34.51
C LEU A 189 31.08 -16.83 36.00
N ASN A 190 30.54 -17.70 36.85
CA ASN A 190 30.50 -17.51 38.29
C ASN A 190 29.88 -16.14 38.65
N ILE A 191 28.69 -15.89 38.11
CA ILE A 191 28.07 -14.56 38.09
C ILE A 191 27.76 -13.99 39.48
N GLU A 192 27.51 -14.85 40.48
CA GLU A 192 27.30 -14.45 41.88
C GLU A 192 28.51 -13.72 42.47
N GLU A 193 29.71 -14.03 41.98
CA GLU A 193 30.97 -13.39 42.39
C GLU A 193 31.42 -12.27 41.45
N ALA A 194 30.71 -12.05 40.35
CA ALA A 194 31.06 -11.06 39.35
C ALA A 194 30.70 -9.64 39.80
N ASP A 195 31.35 -8.65 39.19
CA ASP A 195 31.12 -7.24 39.46
C ASP A 195 29.69 -6.81 39.15
N ILE A 196 29.04 -7.43 38.15
CA ILE A 196 27.65 -7.17 37.83
C ILE A 196 26.69 -7.53 38.97
N CYS A 197 26.94 -8.62 39.70
CA CYS A 197 26.18 -8.95 40.91
C CYS A 197 26.50 -7.96 42.04
N LYS A 198 27.79 -7.67 42.26
CA LYS A 198 28.25 -6.80 43.36
C LYS A 198 27.83 -5.33 43.21
N LYS A 199 27.78 -4.82 41.98
CA LYS A 199 27.53 -3.39 41.67
C LYS A 199 26.11 -3.13 41.17
N LEU A 200 25.52 -4.05 40.42
CA LEU A 200 24.21 -3.89 39.77
C LEU A 200 23.16 -4.91 40.26
N TYR A 201 23.49 -5.73 41.27
CA TYR A 201 22.59 -6.69 41.92
C TYR A 201 21.98 -7.74 40.97
N MET A 202 22.58 -7.97 39.80
CA MET A 202 22.17 -9.02 38.86
C MET A 202 23.04 -10.26 39.07
N CYS A 203 22.63 -11.08 40.04
CA CYS A 203 23.35 -12.28 40.46
C CYS A 203 22.82 -13.58 39.80
N ASP A 204 21.71 -13.50 39.07
CA ASP A 204 21.15 -14.58 38.27
C ASP A 204 20.54 -13.99 37.00
N LEU A 205 20.94 -14.49 35.83
CA LEU A 205 20.41 -14.06 34.54
C LEU A 205 18.93 -14.42 34.35
N ASN A 206 18.38 -15.34 35.13
CA ASN A 206 16.95 -15.66 35.13
C ASN A 206 16.10 -14.71 36.00
N SER A 207 16.73 -13.92 36.86
CA SER A 207 16.01 -13.08 37.84
C SER A 207 15.41 -11.81 37.24
N GLN A 208 15.83 -11.42 36.03
CA GLN A 208 15.38 -10.22 35.33
C GLN A 208 14.78 -10.55 33.97
N GLN A 209 13.90 -9.69 33.48
CA GLN A 209 13.37 -9.78 32.13
C GLN A 209 14.23 -8.96 31.18
N SER A 210 14.29 -9.39 29.92
CA SER A 210 14.84 -8.54 28.86
C SER A 210 13.75 -7.58 28.39
N GLU A 211 14.15 -6.41 27.90
CA GLU A 211 13.23 -5.36 27.45
C GLU A 211 13.56 -4.98 26.01
N ILE A 212 12.54 -4.62 25.22
CA ILE A 212 12.74 -4.18 23.84
C ILE A 212 13.18 -2.73 23.82
N VAL A 213 14.18 -2.46 22.98
CA VAL A 213 14.64 -1.12 22.64
C VAL A 213 14.37 -0.91 21.16
N LEU A 214 13.45 -0.01 20.85
CA LEU A 214 13.08 0.33 19.48
C LEU A 214 13.06 1.85 19.33
N GLU A 215 14.22 2.43 19.04
CA GLU A 215 14.41 3.86 18.87
C GLU A 215 14.49 4.23 17.37
N GLU A 216 14.00 5.41 17.00
CA GLU A 216 14.04 5.85 15.61
C GLU A 216 15.48 6.07 15.15
N GLY A 217 15.85 5.47 14.02
CA GLY A 217 17.20 5.58 13.46
C GLY A 217 18.21 4.62 14.06
N GLU A 218 17.82 3.86 15.08
CA GLU A 218 18.64 2.83 15.71
C GLU A 218 18.19 1.43 15.28
N GLU A 219 19.09 0.45 15.43
CA GLU A 219 18.76 -0.94 15.17
C GLU A 219 17.73 -1.43 16.21
N PRO A 220 16.73 -2.25 15.81
CA PRO A 220 15.92 -2.98 16.79
C PRO A 220 16.82 -3.75 17.74
N ASN A 221 16.63 -3.58 19.05
CA ASN A 221 17.53 -4.11 20.06
C ASN A 221 16.78 -4.56 21.32
N VAL A 222 17.53 -5.15 22.25
CA VAL A 222 17.05 -5.59 23.56
C VAL A 222 18.04 -5.20 24.64
N ASN A 223 17.53 -4.94 25.85
CA ASN A 223 18.32 -4.77 27.07
C ASN A 223 18.14 -5.97 28.01
N GLY A 224 18.98 -6.05 29.05
CA GLY A 224 18.87 -7.07 30.10
C GLY A 224 19.62 -8.38 29.80
N PRO A 225 19.20 -9.51 30.39
CA PRO A 225 19.93 -10.78 30.31
C PRO A 225 20.20 -11.30 28.89
N LEU A 226 19.29 -11.06 27.94
CA LEU A 226 19.49 -11.48 26.55
C LEU A 226 20.64 -10.74 25.87
N TYR A 227 20.76 -9.43 26.13
CA TYR A 227 21.87 -8.62 25.63
C TYR A 227 23.22 -9.08 26.20
N ILE A 228 23.27 -9.26 27.52
CA ILE A 228 24.47 -9.72 28.25
C ILE A 228 24.89 -11.11 27.75
N GLY A 229 23.92 -12.03 27.68
CA GLY A 229 24.18 -13.39 27.23
C GLY A 229 24.68 -13.42 25.79
N ASN A 230 24.12 -12.60 24.90
CA ASN A 230 24.58 -12.50 23.53
C ASN A 230 26.03 -11.99 23.44
N ALA A 231 26.39 -10.95 24.20
CA ALA A 231 27.74 -10.39 24.21
C ALA A 231 28.79 -11.41 24.71
N VAL A 232 28.50 -12.10 25.81
CA VAL A 232 29.40 -13.10 26.40
C VAL A 232 29.58 -14.31 25.50
N VAL A 233 28.48 -14.87 24.97
CA VAL A 233 28.53 -16.06 24.13
C VAL A 233 29.19 -15.74 22.78
N ASP A 234 29.00 -14.55 22.21
CA ASP A 234 29.76 -14.10 21.02
C ASP A 234 31.27 -14.18 21.30
N SER A 235 31.72 -13.68 22.45
CA SER A 235 33.13 -13.75 22.83
C SER A 235 33.63 -15.19 22.94
N PHE A 236 32.86 -16.10 23.55
CA PHE A 236 33.23 -17.53 23.62
C PHE A 236 33.36 -18.15 22.23
N ILE A 237 32.42 -17.87 21.33
CA ILE A 237 32.45 -18.36 19.95
C ILE A 237 33.64 -17.78 19.18
N MET A 238 33.94 -16.48 19.31
CA MET A 238 35.09 -15.86 18.65
C MET A 238 36.42 -16.46 19.13
N ASN A 239 36.59 -16.69 20.43
CA ASN A 239 37.78 -17.36 20.96
C ASN A 239 37.90 -18.80 20.43
N TYR A 240 36.77 -19.51 20.31
CA TYR A 240 36.73 -20.86 19.75
C TYR A 240 37.12 -20.88 18.27
N TYR A 241 36.56 -19.98 17.45
CA TYR A 241 36.88 -19.87 16.02
C TYR A 241 38.27 -19.36 15.75
N GLU A 242 38.83 -18.49 16.59
CA GLU A 242 40.23 -18.09 16.50
C GLU A 242 41.18 -19.29 16.73
N GLY A 243 40.69 -20.38 17.33
CA GLY A 243 41.47 -21.60 17.54
C GLY A 243 42.31 -21.56 18.81
N ARG A 244 41.90 -20.74 19.78
CA ARG A 244 42.60 -20.64 21.06
C ARG A 244 42.53 -21.96 21.84
N PRO A 245 43.50 -22.23 22.74
CA PRO A 245 43.42 -23.32 23.69
C PRO A 245 42.07 -23.32 24.41
N MET A 246 41.51 -24.50 24.72
CA MET A 246 40.18 -24.57 25.35
C MET A 246 40.15 -23.87 26.73
N ASN A 247 41.28 -23.78 27.44
CA ASN A 247 41.37 -23.00 28.68
C ASN A 247 41.21 -21.48 28.47
N ASP A 248 41.34 -20.99 27.24
CA ASP A 248 41.04 -19.60 26.88
C ASP A 248 39.61 -19.47 26.30
N VAL A 249 38.92 -20.58 26.07
CA VAL A 249 37.52 -20.61 25.60
C VAL A 249 36.62 -20.94 26.78
N ALA A 250 35.97 -19.91 27.35
CA ALA A 250 35.13 -20.06 28.54
C ALA A 250 35.83 -20.81 29.70
N TRP A 251 37.16 -20.60 29.82
CA TRP A 251 38.02 -21.23 30.84
C TRP A 251 37.98 -22.76 30.85
N GLY A 252 37.76 -23.37 29.69
CA GLY A 252 37.66 -24.82 29.53
C GLY A 252 36.35 -25.43 30.04
N GLN A 253 35.36 -24.62 30.44
CA GLN A 253 34.15 -25.13 31.09
C GLN A 253 33.04 -25.59 30.13
N ILE A 254 33.23 -25.42 28.83
CA ILE A 254 32.35 -25.95 27.80
C ILE A 254 32.99 -27.22 27.24
N GLU A 255 32.53 -28.37 27.72
CA GLU A 255 33.13 -29.68 27.47
C GLU A 255 32.35 -30.49 26.42
N THR A 256 31.07 -30.18 26.25
CA THR A 256 30.15 -30.99 25.44
C THR A 256 29.45 -30.17 24.35
N ASP A 257 29.07 -30.85 23.25
CA ASP A 257 28.23 -30.26 22.21
C ASP A 257 26.87 -29.80 22.75
N HIS A 258 26.36 -30.45 23.80
CA HIS A 258 25.13 -30.05 24.46
C HIS A 258 25.24 -28.65 25.07
N GLN A 259 26.34 -28.35 25.78
CA GLN A 259 26.58 -27.03 26.35
C GLN A 259 26.74 -25.96 25.26
N TRP A 260 27.47 -26.26 24.19
CA TRP A 260 27.58 -25.36 23.03
C TRP A 260 26.21 -25.05 22.42
N ASN A 261 25.40 -26.07 22.18
CA ASN A 261 24.05 -25.91 21.64
C ASN A 261 23.16 -25.10 22.60
N LEU A 262 23.31 -25.31 23.90
CA LEU A 262 22.55 -24.59 24.92
C LEU A 262 22.89 -23.10 24.94
N LEU A 263 24.17 -22.73 24.88
CA LEU A 263 24.62 -21.34 24.84
C LEU A 263 24.30 -20.66 23.51
N ALA A 264 24.45 -21.37 22.39
CA ALA A 264 24.14 -20.86 21.04
C ALA A 264 22.66 -20.45 20.86
N LYS A 265 21.73 -21.01 21.67
CA LYS A 265 20.33 -20.55 21.70
C LYS A 265 20.21 -19.07 22.04
N ILE A 266 21.07 -18.54 22.93
CA ILE A 266 21.02 -17.12 23.33
C ILE A 266 21.26 -16.21 22.12
N ILE A 267 22.30 -16.51 21.33
CA ILE A 267 22.60 -15.77 20.09
C ILE A 267 21.46 -15.88 19.08
N THR A 268 20.90 -17.09 18.95
CA THR A 268 19.80 -17.37 18.02
C THR A 268 18.57 -16.55 18.35
N GLU A 269 18.15 -16.53 19.61
CA GLU A 269 16.94 -15.81 20.01
C GLU A 269 17.13 -14.29 20.01
N ASN A 270 18.32 -13.79 20.34
CA ASN A 270 18.66 -12.39 20.19
C ASN A 270 18.51 -11.94 18.72
N GLN A 271 19.04 -12.72 17.77
CA GLN A 271 18.90 -12.45 16.34
C GLN A 271 17.44 -12.57 15.87
N ASN A 272 16.67 -13.53 16.39
CA ASN A 272 15.26 -13.71 16.04
C ASN A 272 14.41 -12.51 16.45
N ILE A 273 14.58 -12.02 17.68
CA ILE A 273 13.81 -10.88 18.21
C ILE A 273 14.14 -9.61 17.43
N ARG A 274 15.39 -9.41 17.01
CA ARG A 274 15.82 -8.16 16.36
C ARG A 274 15.53 -8.12 14.86
N PHE A 275 15.69 -9.24 14.15
CA PHE A 275 15.75 -9.22 12.68
C PHE A 275 14.89 -10.28 11.98
N ASN A 276 14.31 -11.25 12.71
CA ASN A 276 13.37 -12.24 12.16
C ASN A 276 11.90 -11.75 12.27
N LEU A 277 11.67 -10.48 11.98
CA LEU A 277 10.39 -9.78 12.13
C LEU A 277 9.61 -9.83 10.81
N GLN A 278 8.32 -10.17 10.84
CA GLN A 278 7.54 -10.37 9.62
C GLN A 278 7.42 -9.08 8.80
N ASN A 279 7.03 -7.98 9.44
CA ASN A 279 6.94 -6.68 8.77
C ASN A 279 8.25 -5.89 8.91
N GLY A 280 8.90 -5.99 10.07
CA GLY A 280 10.17 -5.33 10.33
C GLY A 280 11.29 -5.75 9.37
N ALA A 281 11.45 -7.05 9.09
CA ALA A 281 12.51 -7.51 8.19
C ALA A 281 12.30 -7.05 6.75
N LYS A 282 11.05 -7.02 6.27
CA LYS A 282 10.71 -6.55 4.92
C LYS A 282 11.12 -5.11 4.69
N ASP A 283 10.91 -4.27 5.70
CA ASP A 283 11.33 -2.88 5.70
C ASP A 283 12.87 -2.82 5.77
N ILE A 284 13.48 -3.39 6.83
CA ILE A 284 14.94 -3.38 7.06
C ILE A 284 15.73 -3.83 5.83
N ALA A 285 15.35 -4.95 5.21
CA ALA A 285 16.08 -5.53 4.07
C ALA A 285 15.73 -4.88 2.72
N SER A 286 14.74 -3.98 2.65
CA SER A 286 14.24 -3.42 1.41
C SER A 286 15.33 -2.79 0.52
N PRO A 287 16.27 -1.97 1.03
CA PRO A 287 17.31 -1.37 0.20
C PRO A 287 18.21 -2.41 -0.50
N LEU A 288 18.66 -3.42 0.25
CA LEU A 288 19.54 -4.47 -0.26
C LEU A 288 18.82 -5.38 -1.27
N ILE A 289 17.59 -5.81 -0.96
CA ILE A 289 16.77 -6.64 -1.86
C ILE A 289 16.49 -5.89 -3.16
N LYS A 290 16.14 -4.60 -3.10
CA LYS A 290 15.93 -3.75 -4.29
C LYS A 290 17.15 -3.70 -5.19
N TYR A 291 18.34 -3.57 -4.62
CA TYR A 291 19.56 -3.53 -5.41
C TYR A 291 19.89 -4.89 -6.03
N VAL A 292 19.80 -5.97 -5.25
CA VAL A 292 19.96 -7.34 -5.78
C VAL A 292 18.98 -7.60 -6.92
N PHE A 293 17.72 -7.19 -6.78
CA PHE A 293 16.72 -7.33 -7.81
C PHE A 293 17.05 -6.54 -9.08
N LYS A 294 17.54 -5.30 -8.93
CA LYS A 294 17.97 -4.45 -10.05
C LYS A 294 19.04 -5.15 -10.90
N ILE A 295 20.00 -5.82 -10.27
CA ILE A 295 21.08 -6.55 -10.96
C ILE A 295 20.53 -7.68 -11.82
N PHE A 296 19.59 -8.45 -11.29
CA PHE A 296 18.94 -9.51 -12.04
C PHE A 296 18.05 -9.00 -13.18
N LYS A 297 17.35 -7.86 -12.98
CA LYS A 297 16.49 -7.25 -14.00
C LYS A 297 17.28 -6.71 -15.20
N PHE A 298 18.42 -6.08 -14.95
CA PHE A 298 19.27 -5.52 -16.01
C PHE A 298 20.31 -6.52 -16.53
N GLU A 299 20.36 -7.73 -15.97
CA GLU A 299 21.31 -8.82 -16.32
C GLU A 299 22.79 -8.41 -16.24
N ILE A 300 23.10 -7.32 -15.53
CA ILE A 300 24.43 -6.76 -15.34
C ILE A 300 24.54 -6.27 -13.89
N PRO A 301 25.64 -6.57 -13.18
CA PRO A 301 26.79 -7.41 -13.59
C PRO A 301 26.46 -8.91 -13.63
N LYS A 302 27.32 -9.71 -14.27
CA LYS A 302 27.23 -11.19 -14.25
C LYS A 302 27.51 -11.79 -12.87
N PHE A 303 28.45 -11.22 -12.14
CA PHE A 303 28.77 -11.60 -10.76
C PHE A 303 28.61 -10.40 -9.83
N ALA A 304 27.89 -10.57 -8.73
CA ALA A 304 27.86 -9.60 -7.66
C ALA A 304 28.11 -10.25 -6.29
N LEU A 305 28.90 -9.61 -5.43
CA LEU A 305 29.04 -9.95 -4.02
C LEU A 305 28.76 -8.71 -3.17
N PHE A 306 27.82 -8.84 -2.24
CA PHE A 306 27.50 -7.86 -1.21
C PHE A 306 28.03 -8.36 0.14
N VAL A 307 28.95 -7.64 0.79
CA VAL A 307 29.53 -8.04 2.08
C VAL A 307 29.04 -7.13 3.21
N GLY A 308 28.23 -7.70 4.10
CA GLY A 308 27.61 -7.03 5.24
C GLY A 308 27.74 -7.83 6.55
N HIS A 309 26.67 -7.82 7.33
CA HIS A 309 26.58 -8.44 8.65
C HIS A 309 25.52 -9.55 8.71
N ASP A 310 25.52 -10.32 9.80
CA ASP A 310 24.48 -11.29 10.12
C ASP A 310 23.07 -10.70 10.10
N SER A 311 22.90 -9.47 10.59
CA SER A 311 21.63 -8.74 10.51
C SER A 311 21.09 -8.65 9.07
N ASN A 312 21.96 -8.40 8.08
CA ASN A 312 21.56 -8.35 6.68
C ASN A 312 21.10 -9.73 6.17
N LEU A 313 21.84 -10.79 6.49
CA LEU A 313 21.46 -12.14 6.08
C LEU A 313 20.13 -12.55 6.72
N ASN A 314 19.95 -12.27 8.01
CA ASN A 314 18.73 -12.56 8.76
C ASN A 314 17.52 -11.82 8.18
N SER A 315 17.63 -10.49 8.03
CA SER A 315 16.54 -9.69 7.50
C SER A 315 16.23 -10.05 6.05
N VAL A 316 17.22 -10.34 5.20
CA VAL A 316 16.96 -10.79 3.81
C VAL A 316 16.26 -12.14 3.79
N LEU A 317 16.75 -13.14 4.55
CA LEU A 317 16.15 -14.47 4.58
C LEU A 317 14.70 -14.41 5.11
N THR A 318 14.45 -13.55 6.10
CA THR A 318 13.12 -13.34 6.66
C THR A 318 12.21 -12.57 5.71
N ALA A 319 12.67 -11.47 5.14
CA ALA A 319 11.90 -10.62 4.23
C ALA A 319 11.45 -11.37 2.98
N LEU A 320 12.34 -12.22 2.45
CA LEU A 320 12.07 -13.07 1.30
C LEU A 320 11.31 -14.35 1.66
N GLU A 321 10.97 -14.54 2.94
CA GLU A 321 10.16 -15.65 3.43
C GLU A 321 10.75 -17.03 3.06
N PHE A 322 12.06 -17.21 3.22
CA PHE A 322 12.68 -18.53 3.07
C PHE A 322 12.14 -19.49 4.13
N ARG A 323 11.95 -20.77 3.74
CA ARG A 323 11.52 -21.80 4.69
C ARG A 323 12.60 -22.06 5.75
N PRO A 324 12.20 -22.48 6.96
CA PRO A 324 13.15 -22.91 7.97
C PRO A 324 14.10 -23.98 7.43
N PHE A 325 15.37 -23.84 7.74
CA PHE A 325 16.42 -24.76 7.33
C PHE A 325 17.29 -25.12 8.54
N GLU A 326 17.84 -26.33 8.54
CA GLU A 326 18.72 -26.80 9.60
C GLU A 326 20.17 -26.60 9.19
N ARG A 327 20.94 -25.91 10.05
CA ARG A 327 22.39 -25.77 9.88
C ARG A 327 23.09 -26.87 10.65
N LYS A 328 23.84 -27.71 9.95
CA LYS A 328 24.68 -28.73 10.58
C LYS A 328 26.06 -28.15 10.92
N HIS A 329 26.62 -28.63 12.03
CA HIS A 329 28.00 -28.35 12.49
C HIS A 329 28.33 -26.87 12.68
N GLN A 330 27.39 -26.10 13.24
CA GLN A 330 27.52 -24.66 13.33
C GLN A 330 26.75 -24.09 14.54
N PHE A 331 27.40 -23.20 15.30
CA PHE A 331 26.82 -22.58 16.49
C PHE A 331 25.98 -21.35 16.16
N GLU A 332 26.42 -20.54 15.19
CA GLU A 332 25.76 -19.28 14.87
C GLU A 332 24.57 -19.47 13.94
N PRO A 333 23.51 -18.64 14.09
CA PRO A 333 22.39 -18.68 13.17
C PRO A 333 22.74 -18.23 11.75
N TYR A 334 23.67 -17.27 11.64
CA TYR A 334 24.14 -16.75 10.37
C TYR A 334 25.66 -16.79 10.38
N PRO A 335 26.29 -17.91 10.00
CA PRO A 335 27.70 -18.17 10.30
C PRO A 335 28.64 -17.13 9.72
N ILE A 336 29.71 -16.84 10.44
CA ILE A 336 30.82 -16.04 9.95
C ILE A 336 31.37 -16.60 8.63
N GLY A 337 31.66 -15.71 7.67
CA GLY A 337 32.08 -16.06 6.31
C GLY A 337 30.96 -16.64 5.43
N GLY A 338 29.77 -16.91 5.98
CA GLY A 338 28.64 -17.47 5.25
C GLY A 338 28.12 -16.55 4.14
N LYS A 339 27.66 -17.14 3.03
CA LYS A 339 27.17 -16.45 1.83
C LYS A 339 25.88 -17.08 1.33
N ILE A 340 24.82 -16.28 1.22
CA ILE A 340 23.61 -16.63 0.46
C ILE A 340 23.94 -16.44 -1.01
N VAL A 341 23.88 -17.50 -1.81
CA VAL A 341 24.29 -17.52 -3.21
C VAL A 341 23.06 -17.72 -4.08
N PHE A 342 22.61 -16.66 -4.74
CA PHE A 342 21.58 -16.68 -5.77
C PHE A 342 22.24 -16.96 -7.13
N GLN A 343 21.77 -18.01 -7.81
CA GLN A 343 22.39 -18.54 -9.03
C GLN A 343 21.33 -18.62 -10.13
N LYS A 344 21.52 -17.88 -11.22
CA LYS A 344 20.69 -17.93 -12.43
C LYS A 344 21.35 -18.90 -13.41
N PHE A 345 20.66 -20.00 -13.71
CA PHE A 345 21.06 -20.97 -14.72
C PHE A 345 20.17 -20.87 -15.96
N SER A 346 20.65 -21.34 -17.10
CA SER A 346 19.85 -21.51 -18.31
C SER A 346 20.20 -22.79 -19.07
N ASP A 347 19.24 -23.35 -19.79
CA ASP A 347 19.45 -24.40 -20.80
C ASP A 347 18.59 -24.10 -22.04
N LYS A 348 18.44 -25.07 -22.95
CA LYS A 348 17.56 -24.94 -24.12
C LYS A 348 16.07 -24.87 -23.78
N LEU A 349 15.68 -25.26 -22.56
CA LEU A 349 14.29 -25.35 -22.09
C LEU A 349 13.86 -24.09 -21.33
N GLY A 350 14.78 -23.38 -20.68
CA GLY A 350 14.48 -22.12 -19.99
C GLY A 350 15.57 -21.64 -19.03
N GLN A 351 15.18 -20.73 -18.15
CA GLN A 351 16.03 -20.18 -17.09
C GLN A 351 15.56 -20.67 -15.72
N TYR A 352 16.49 -20.82 -14.78
CA TYR A 352 16.25 -21.36 -13.44
C TYR A 352 17.00 -20.58 -12.38
N LEU A 353 16.42 -20.49 -11.18
CA LEU A 353 17.05 -19.96 -9.98
C LEU A 353 17.40 -21.12 -9.04
N LYS A 354 18.63 -21.11 -8.51
CA LYS A 354 19.04 -21.92 -7.36
C LYS A 354 19.55 -20.98 -6.28
N VAL A 355 19.08 -21.16 -5.04
CA VAL A 355 19.57 -20.39 -3.89
C VAL A 355 20.17 -21.36 -2.89
N GLU A 356 21.41 -21.08 -2.48
CA GLU A 356 22.10 -21.88 -1.48
C GLU A 356 22.69 -21.01 -0.39
N TYR A 357 22.76 -21.54 0.83
CA TYR A 357 23.59 -20.98 1.88
C TYR A 357 24.89 -21.76 1.96
N VAL A 358 26.00 -21.10 1.61
CA VAL A 358 27.36 -21.66 1.69
C VAL A 358 28.01 -21.14 2.96
N TYR A 359 28.43 -22.02 3.86
CA TYR A 359 29.03 -21.61 5.13
C TYR A 359 30.03 -22.65 5.67
N PRO A 360 31.06 -22.23 6.41
CA PRO A 360 32.02 -23.14 7.01
C PRO A 360 31.49 -23.82 8.28
N THR A 361 31.96 -25.04 8.55
CA THR A 361 31.72 -25.70 9.85
C THR A 361 32.52 -25.05 10.97
N THR A 362 32.09 -25.27 12.23
CA THR A 362 32.85 -24.83 13.41
C THR A 362 34.26 -25.41 13.46
N LYS A 363 34.45 -26.65 13.00
CA LYS A 363 35.77 -27.31 12.90
C LYS A 363 36.64 -26.66 11.83
N GLN A 364 36.09 -26.41 10.64
CA GLN A 364 36.82 -25.72 9.56
C GLN A 364 37.31 -24.34 10.00
N LEU A 365 36.43 -23.55 10.66
CA LEU A 365 36.79 -22.25 11.24
C LEU A 365 37.87 -22.39 12.32
N ARG A 366 37.66 -23.27 13.30
CA ARG A 366 38.58 -23.46 14.44
C ARG A 366 39.95 -23.95 14.00
N ASN A 367 40.03 -24.87 13.06
CA ASN A 367 41.29 -25.47 12.62
C ASN A 367 41.93 -24.70 11.46
N CYS A 368 41.25 -23.69 10.90
CA CYS A 368 41.67 -23.00 9.68
C CYS A 368 41.89 -23.98 8.52
N GLU A 369 40.96 -24.93 8.35
CA GLU A 369 41.05 -25.94 7.30
C GLU A 369 40.89 -25.27 5.94
N LYS A 370 41.79 -25.60 5.00
CA LYS A 370 41.71 -25.11 3.63
C LYS A 370 40.44 -25.65 2.96
N LEU A 371 39.64 -24.76 2.38
CA LEU A 371 38.43 -25.12 1.64
C LEU A 371 38.76 -25.32 0.15
N SER A 372 38.19 -26.36 -0.45
CA SER A 372 38.30 -26.68 -1.88
C SER A 372 37.14 -27.57 -2.32
N LEU A 373 37.03 -27.93 -3.60
CA LEU A 373 36.02 -28.89 -4.05
C LEU A 373 36.16 -30.27 -3.35
N GLN A 374 37.35 -30.65 -2.87
CA GLN A 374 37.58 -31.90 -2.12
C GLN A 374 37.36 -31.76 -0.62
N ASN A 375 37.48 -30.53 -0.07
CA ASN A 375 37.12 -30.20 1.31
C ASN A 375 36.14 -29.02 1.33
N PRO A 376 34.89 -29.22 0.90
CA PRO A 376 33.98 -28.10 0.68
C PRO A 376 33.45 -27.53 1.99
N PRO A 377 33.05 -26.24 2.00
CA PRO A 377 32.16 -25.72 3.04
C PRO A 377 30.81 -26.46 3.00
N GLN A 378 30.02 -26.29 4.06
CA GLN A 378 28.63 -26.75 4.04
C GLN A 378 27.84 -25.95 3.00
N ARG A 379 26.93 -26.64 2.30
CA ARG A 379 25.96 -26.05 1.37
C ARG A 379 24.57 -26.52 1.76
N ILE A 380 23.66 -25.57 1.96
CA ILE A 380 22.25 -25.85 2.18
C ILE A 380 21.48 -25.25 1.02
N ILE A 381 20.58 -26.04 0.42
CA ILE A 381 19.61 -25.50 -0.54
C ILE A 381 18.56 -24.72 0.25
N LEU A 382 18.38 -23.45 -0.11
CA LEU A 382 17.39 -22.58 0.50
C LEU A 382 16.11 -22.57 -0.32
N GLU A 383 14.99 -22.90 0.32
CA GLU A 383 13.69 -22.92 -0.34
C GLU A 383 12.98 -21.56 -0.14
N LEU A 384 12.89 -20.78 -1.21
CA LEU A 384 12.15 -19.52 -1.24
C LEU A 384 10.64 -19.80 -1.32
N LYS A 385 9.83 -19.20 -0.46
CA LYS A 385 8.37 -19.32 -0.55
C LYS A 385 7.87 -18.79 -1.90
N GLY A 386 7.09 -19.61 -2.60
CA GLY A 386 6.64 -19.31 -3.97
C GLY A 386 7.56 -19.81 -5.09
N CYS A 387 8.70 -20.43 -4.75
CA CYS A 387 9.62 -21.09 -5.69
C CYS A 387 9.62 -22.61 -5.43
N PRO A 388 8.77 -23.41 -6.10
CA PRO A 388 8.83 -24.87 -5.96
C PRO A 388 10.15 -25.38 -6.55
N ILE A 389 11.01 -25.94 -5.70
CA ILE A 389 12.32 -26.44 -6.11
C ILE A 389 12.26 -27.92 -6.53
N SER A 390 13.08 -28.30 -7.50
CA SER A 390 13.36 -29.69 -7.84
C SER A 390 14.08 -30.42 -6.69
N PRO A 391 14.18 -31.76 -6.70
CA PRO A 391 15.03 -32.48 -5.74
C PRO A 391 16.50 -32.04 -5.71
N THR A 392 16.95 -31.34 -6.75
CA THR A 392 18.31 -30.80 -6.88
C THR A 392 18.41 -29.29 -6.62
N GLY A 393 17.30 -28.65 -6.22
CA GLY A 393 17.27 -27.29 -5.68
C GLY A 393 16.97 -26.17 -6.68
N TYR A 394 16.58 -26.50 -7.91
CA TYR A 394 16.30 -25.50 -8.95
C TYR A 394 14.81 -25.18 -9.01
N CYS A 395 14.46 -23.91 -9.10
CA CYS A 395 13.11 -23.45 -9.44
C CYS A 395 13.12 -22.62 -10.73
N PRO A 396 12.02 -22.58 -11.51
CA PRO A 396 11.97 -21.79 -12.74
C PRO A 396 12.21 -20.29 -12.49
N TRP A 397 12.94 -19.60 -13.38
CA TRP A 397 13.26 -18.17 -13.25
C TRP A 397 12.04 -17.26 -13.13
N MET A 398 10.92 -17.63 -13.76
CA MET A 398 9.66 -16.89 -13.64
C MET A 398 9.13 -16.85 -12.19
N SER A 399 9.53 -17.78 -11.33
CA SER A 399 9.24 -17.73 -9.88
C SER A 399 10.02 -16.63 -9.16
N MET A 400 11.04 -16.02 -9.79
CA MET A 400 11.74 -14.83 -9.29
C MET A 400 10.85 -13.57 -9.31
N LEU A 401 9.69 -13.59 -10.00
CA LEU A 401 8.67 -12.53 -9.90
C LEU A 401 8.14 -12.34 -8.46
N VAL A 402 8.37 -13.30 -7.56
CA VAL A 402 8.12 -13.13 -6.11
C VAL A 402 9.00 -12.02 -5.51
N LEU A 403 10.20 -11.78 -6.05
CA LEU A 403 11.10 -10.70 -5.62
C LEU A 403 10.70 -9.32 -6.20
N GLU A 404 9.97 -9.28 -7.33
CA GLU A 404 9.40 -8.02 -7.89
C GLU A 404 8.33 -7.40 -6.99
N GLY A 405 7.54 -8.24 -6.31
CA GLY A 405 6.49 -7.80 -5.38
C GLY A 405 7.00 -7.06 -4.15
N TYR A 406 8.31 -7.00 -3.91
CA TYR A 406 8.88 -6.24 -2.78
C TYR A 406 9.42 -4.85 -3.17
N CYS A 407 9.43 -4.47 -4.46
CA CYS A 407 10.25 -3.33 -4.95
C CYS A 407 9.55 -2.17 -5.72
N GLU A 408 8.28 -2.28 -6.13
CA GLU A 408 7.42 -1.14 -6.57
C GLU A 408 6.07 -1.34 -5.92
N ARG A 409 5.48 -0.40 -5.13
CA ARG A 409 4.13 -0.61 -4.58
C ARG A 409 3.16 -0.77 -5.75
N ARG A 410 2.88 -2.01 -6.12
CA ARG A 410 2.00 -2.32 -7.23
C ARG A 410 0.59 -2.22 -6.69
N PHE A 411 -0.06 -1.12 -7.03
CA PHE A 411 -1.44 -0.89 -6.66
C PHE A 411 -2.34 -1.54 -7.70
N LYS A 412 -3.11 -2.55 -7.28
CA LYS A 412 -4.11 -3.21 -8.12
C LYS A 412 -5.50 -2.82 -7.68
N LEU A 413 -6.29 -2.29 -8.62
CA LEU A 413 -7.69 -1.96 -8.38
C LEU A 413 -8.49 -3.28 -8.27
N GLU A 414 -9.17 -3.49 -7.15
CA GLU A 414 -9.90 -4.73 -6.83
C GLU A 414 -11.42 -4.54 -6.87
N GLN A 415 -11.91 -3.34 -6.54
CA GLN A 415 -13.34 -3.06 -6.52
C GLN A 415 -13.62 -1.58 -6.78
N VAL A 416 -14.72 -1.30 -7.50
CA VAL A 416 -15.21 0.06 -7.73
C VAL A 416 -16.69 0.18 -7.43
N LEU A 417 -17.09 1.16 -6.62
CA LEU A 417 -18.48 1.60 -6.51
C LEU A 417 -18.60 3.05 -6.99
N ILE A 418 -19.53 3.27 -7.93
CA ILE A 418 -19.81 4.55 -8.57
C ILE A 418 -21.19 5.02 -8.10
N LEU A 419 -21.24 6.01 -7.23
CA LEU A 419 -22.48 6.72 -6.90
C LEU A 419 -22.64 7.93 -7.81
N SER A 420 -23.58 7.85 -8.74
CA SER A 420 -23.80 8.85 -9.80
C SER A 420 -25.04 9.69 -9.56
N ARG A 421 -24.96 10.98 -9.90
CA ARG A 421 -26.14 11.81 -10.23
C ARG A 421 -26.55 11.54 -11.68
N HIS A 422 -27.85 11.64 -11.97
CA HIS A 422 -28.33 11.71 -13.36
C HIS A 422 -27.70 12.87 -14.15
N ASN A 423 -27.69 12.79 -15.48
CA ASN A 423 -27.14 13.84 -16.34
C ASN A 423 -28.16 14.95 -16.67
N VAL A 424 -27.85 15.83 -17.64
CA VAL A 424 -28.62 17.03 -18.01
C VAL A 424 -30.08 16.71 -18.28
N ARG A 425 -30.95 17.47 -17.61
CA ARG A 425 -32.41 17.31 -17.66
C ARG A 425 -33.08 18.65 -17.87
N THR A 426 -34.34 18.62 -18.25
CA THR A 426 -35.18 19.82 -18.22
C THR A 426 -35.41 20.29 -16.77
N PRO A 427 -35.72 21.58 -16.54
CA PRO A 427 -35.97 22.13 -15.21
C PRO A 427 -37.11 21.42 -14.46
N LEU A 428 -36.96 21.26 -13.15
CA LEU A 428 -37.97 20.62 -12.29
C LEU A 428 -39.08 21.58 -11.83
N SER A 429 -38.78 22.88 -11.75
CA SER A 429 -39.74 23.86 -11.26
C SER A 429 -40.85 24.08 -12.29
N LYS A 430 -42.11 24.02 -11.84
CA LYS A 430 -43.28 24.32 -12.66
C LYS A 430 -43.68 25.80 -12.61
N ASN A 431 -43.08 26.56 -11.70
CA ASN A 431 -43.49 27.93 -11.36
C ASN A 431 -42.49 28.97 -11.87
N LEU A 432 -41.55 28.60 -12.74
CA LEU A 432 -40.51 29.53 -13.23
C LEU A 432 -41.12 30.79 -13.87
N ALA A 433 -42.24 30.64 -14.58
CA ALA A 433 -42.96 31.76 -15.20
C ALA A 433 -43.59 32.74 -14.20
N GLU A 434 -43.77 32.34 -12.93
CA GLU A 434 -44.29 33.23 -11.89
C GLU A 434 -43.22 34.19 -11.35
N PHE A 435 -41.93 33.85 -11.48
CA PHE A 435 -40.82 34.57 -10.85
C PHE A 435 -40.18 35.63 -11.76
N THR A 436 -40.66 35.80 -12.98
CA THR A 436 -40.15 36.81 -13.91
C THR A 436 -41.20 37.10 -15.00
N PRO A 437 -41.33 38.35 -15.47
CA PRO A 437 -42.13 38.65 -16.66
C PRO A 437 -41.45 38.15 -17.97
N LYS A 438 -40.17 37.76 -17.91
CA LYS A 438 -39.41 37.32 -19.09
C LYS A 438 -39.87 35.94 -19.55
N LYS A 439 -39.78 35.69 -20.86
CA LYS A 439 -40.12 34.37 -21.43
C LYS A 439 -38.95 33.41 -21.26
N TRP A 440 -39.22 32.29 -20.59
CA TRP A 440 -38.27 31.18 -20.46
C TRP A 440 -38.04 30.45 -21.80
N PRO A 441 -36.82 29.96 -22.06
CA PRO A 441 -36.57 29.10 -23.22
C PRO A 441 -37.42 27.83 -23.20
N LYS A 442 -37.86 27.38 -24.39
CA LYS A 442 -38.66 26.15 -24.51
C LYS A 442 -37.75 24.93 -24.56
N TRP A 443 -38.11 23.94 -23.76
CA TRP A 443 -37.48 22.62 -23.74
C TRP A 443 -38.27 21.64 -24.62
N LYS A 444 -37.57 20.65 -25.22
CA LYS A 444 -38.20 19.65 -26.10
C LYS A 444 -38.87 18.55 -25.29
N GLU A 445 -38.26 18.17 -24.18
CA GLU A 445 -38.70 17.09 -23.30
C GLU A 445 -39.63 17.60 -22.19
N LYS A 446 -40.33 16.67 -21.52
CA LYS A 446 -41.18 16.98 -20.36
C LYS A 446 -40.33 17.48 -19.19
N SER A 447 -40.93 18.27 -18.29
CA SER A 447 -40.26 18.75 -17.07
C SER A 447 -39.66 17.60 -16.24
N GLY A 448 -38.40 17.76 -15.83
CA GLY A 448 -37.64 16.78 -15.06
C GLY A 448 -37.13 15.56 -15.83
N TYR A 449 -37.33 15.49 -17.15
CA TYR A 449 -36.86 14.39 -17.98
C TYR A 449 -35.43 14.65 -18.46
N LEU A 450 -34.64 13.57 -18.62
CA LEU A 450 -33.32 13.64 -19.23
C LEU A 450 -33.45 14.12 -20.68
N THR A 451 -32.58 15.04 -21.10
CA THR A 451 -32.59 15.53 -22.49
C THR A 451 -31.83 14.62 -23.43
N ALA A 452 -32.02 14.80 -24.73
CA ALA A 452 -31.21 14.11 -25.74
C ALA A 452 -29.70 14.38 -25.54
N LYS A 453 -29.32 15.60 -25.15
CA LYS A 453 -27.92 15.91 -24.84
C LYS A 453 -27.45 15.25 -23.56
N GLY A 454 -28.27 15.20 -22.51
CA GLY A 454 -27.98 14.45 -21.29
C GLY A 454 -27.70 12.97 -21.55
N VAL A 455 -28.44 12.34 -22.46
CA VAL A 455 -28.15 10.97 -22.93
C VAL A 455 -26.78 10.87 -23.59
N ILE A 456 -26.40 11.82 -24.44
CA ILE A 456 -25.09 11.82 -25.11
C ILE A 456 -23.95 11.97 -24.09
N LEU A 457 -24.05 12.96 -23.20
CA LEU A 457 -23.04 13.25 -22.18
C LEU A 457 -22.83 12.06 -21.23
N GLU A 458 -23.92 11.46 -20.76
CA GLU A 458 -23.83 10.28 -19.88
C GLU A 458 -23.29 9.05 -20.62
N GLY A 459 -23.61 8.94 -21.91
CA GLY A 459 -23.02 7.94 -22.78
C GLY A 459 -21.50 8.08 -22.90
N TYR A 460 -20.98 9.31 -22.99
CA TYR A 460 -19.53 9.56 -22.98
C TYR A 460 -18.88 9.20 -21.64
N MET A 461 -19.57 9.44 -20.52
CA MET A 461 -19.12 8.96 -19.21
C MET A 461 -19.06 7.43 -19.19
N GLY A 462 -20.07 6.75 -19.73
CA GLY A 462 -20.08 5.29 -19.87
C GLY A 462 -18.91 4.75 -20.71
N GLU A 463 -18.65 5.37 -21.86
CA GLU A 463 -17.51 5.02 -22.73
C GLU A 463 -16.17 5.23 -22.01
N TYR A 464 -16.00 6.37 -21.34
CA TYR A 464 -14.80 6.68 -20.58
C TYR A 464 -14.56 5.68 -19.44
N PHE A 465 -15.55 5.47 -18.56
CA PHE A 465 -15.41 4.58 -17.42
C PHE A 465 -15.13 3.15 -17.87
N THR A 466 -15.76 2.69 -18.95
CA THR A 466 -15.47 1.37 -19.52
C THR A 466 -14.02 1.29 -20.01
N ALA A 467 -13.51 2.31 -20.69
CA ALA A 467 -12.11 2.35 -21.14
C ALA A 467 -11.13 2.42 -19.96
N TRP A 468 -11.42 3.22 -18.93
CA TRP A 468 -10.63 3.31 -17.71
C TRP A 468 -10.61 1.99 -16.94
N LEU A 469 -11.77 1.39 -16.68
CA LEU A 469 -11.88 0.08 -16.00
C LEU A 469 -11.19 -1.05 -16.79
N GLN A 470 -11.15 -0.97 -18.12
CA GLN A 470 -10.39 -1.89 -18.95
C GLN A 470 -8.87 -1.65 -18.88
N LYS A 471 -8.44 -0.40 -18.74
CA LYS A 471 -7.03 -0.03 -18.55
C LYS A 471 -6.52 -0.50 -17.18
N GLU A 472 -7.32 -0.34 -16.13
CA GLU A 472 -7.02 -0.81 -14.76
C GLU A 472 -7.23 -2.34 -14.58
N GLU A 473 -7.49 -3.07 -15.66
CA GLU A 473 -7.75 -4.53 -15.68
C GLU A 473 -8.90 -5.01 -14.77
N LEU A 474 -9.75 -4.09 -14.28
CA LEU A 474 -10.93 -4.42 -13.48
C LEU A 474 -12.07 -4.96 -14.35
N LEU A 475 -12.18 -4.49 -15.58
CA LEU A 475 -13.22 -4.86 -16.54
C LEU A 475 -12.63 -5.49 -17.81
N ASN A 476 -13.21 -6.61 -18.25
CA ASN A 476 -12.83 -7.22 -19.52
C ASN A 476 -13.48 -6.52 -20.71
N LYS A 477 -12.99 -6.81 -21.91
CA LYS A 477 -13.54 -6.23 -23.15
C LYS A 477 -14.78 -6.97 -23.69
N ASP A 478 -15.25 -8.01 -23.00
CA ASP A 478 -16.48 -8.74 -23.29
C ASP A 478 -17.66 -8.11 -22.53
N CYS A 479 -18.89 -8.47 -22.89
CA CYS A 479 -20.07 -8.07 -22.12
C CYS A 479 -19.97 -8.55 -20.67
N PRO A 480 -20.17 -7.66 -19.67
CA PRO A 480 -20.07 -8.06 -18.27
C PRO A 480 -21.25 -8.92 -17.85
N SER A 481 -21.01 -9.84 -16.92
CA SER A 481 -22.07 -10.49 -16.15
C SER A 481 -22.53 -9.58 -15.00
N GLU A 482 -23.68 -9.89 -14.42
CA GLU A 482 -24.26 -9.15 -13.29
C GLU A 482 -23.31 -9.10 -12.07
N ASP A 483 -22.62 -10.21 -11.76
CA ASP A 483 -21.60 -10.25 -10.69
C ASP A 483 -20.40 -9.33 -10.94
N ASN A 484 -20.09 -9.02 -12.22
CA ASN A 484 -18.95 -8.20 -12.60
C ASN A 484 -19.31 -6.72 -12.72
N PHE A 485 -20.51 -6.40 -13.19
CA PHE A 485 -20.98 -5.04 -13.37
C PHE A 485 -22.47 -4.95 -13.01
N PHE A 486 -22.72 -4.53 -11.78
CA PHE A 486 -24.06 -4.35 -11.24
C PHE A 486 -24.52 -2.91 -11.43
N VAL A 487 -25.77 -2.73 -11.88
CA VAL A 487 -26.36 -1.39 -12.06
C VAL A 487 -27.69 -1.34 -11.33
N TYR A 488 -27.79 -0.39 -10.39
CA TYR A 488 -29.05 -0.11 -9.70
C TYR A 488 -29.38 1.38 -9.84
N ALA A 489 -30.58 1.67 -10.34
CA ALA A 489 -31.03 3.02 -10.61
C ALA A 489 -32.32 3.32 -9.85
N ASN A 490 -32.41 4.55 -9.35
CA ASN A 490 -33.68 5.08 -8.87
C ASN A 490 -34.74 5.08 -10.00
N THR A 491 -36.01 5.03 -9.63
CA THR A 491 -37.17 4.89 -10.55
C THR A 491 -37.56 6.14 -11.35
N ALA A 492 -36.96 7.30 -11.09
CA ALA A 492 -37.24 8.50 -11.88
C ALA A 492 -36.77 8.33 -13.33
N GLN A 493 -37.52 8.85 -14.30
CA GLN A 493 -37.18 8.73 -15.72
C GLN A 493 -35.74 9.17 -16.00
N ARG A 494 -35.30 10.28 -15.41
CA ARG A 494 -33.94 10.81 -15.64
C ARG A 494 -32.83 9.92 -15.09
N THR A 495 -33.08 9.19 -14.00
CA THR A 495 -32.09 8.27 -13.41
C THR A 495 -32.03 6.99 -14.23
N LEU A 496 -33.18 6.39 -14.58
CA LEU A 496 -33.24 5.22 -15.46
C LEU A 496 -32.62 5.51 -16.84
N ALA A 497 -32.97 6.64 -17.45
CA ALA A 497 -32.43 7.02 -18.76
C ALA A 497 -30.92 7.34 -18.71
N SER A 498 -30.42 7.88 -17.61
CA SER A 498 -28.97 8.10 -17.43
C SER A 498 -28.23 6.77 -17.29
N ALA A 499 -28.75 5.84 -16.48
CA ALA A 499 -28.19 4.50 -16.37
C ALA A 499 -28.21 3.78 -17.74
N GLN A 500 -29.31 3.89 -18.49
CA GLN A 500 -29.42 3.35 -19.85
C GLN A 500 -28.38 3.97 -20.80
N ALA A 501 -28.20 5.29 -20.75
CA ALA A 501 -27.23 6.01 -21.57
C ALA A 501 -25.80 5.56 -21.25
N PHE A 502 -25.43 5.52 -19.97
CA PHE A 502 -24.12 5.05 -19.50
C PHE A 502 -23.85 3.63 -20.01
N VAL A 503 -24.79 2.71 -19.77
CA VAL A 503 -24.67 1.30 -20.13
C VAL A 503 -24.60 1.11 -21.64
N SER A 504 -25.49 1.75 -22.42
CA SER A 504 -25.59 1.54 -23.87
C SER A 504 -24.34 1.97 -24.63
N LYS A 505 -23.62 3.00 -24.14
CA LYS A 505 -22.36 3.46 -24.74
C LYS A 505 -21.13 2.81 -24.13
N GLY A 506 -21.13 2.50 -22.84
CA GLY A 506 -20.06 1.75 -22.20
C GLY A 506 -19.97 0.30 -22.69
N PHE A 507 -21.13 -0.32 -22.92
CA PHE A 507 -21.26 -1.73 -23.29
C PHE A 507 -22.14 -1.88 -24.54
N PRO A 508 -21.66 -1.42 -25.71
CA PRO A 508 -22.40 -1.56 -26.95
C PRO A 508 -22.68 -3.04 -27.23
N ASP A 509 -23.89 -3.35 -27.68
CA ASP A 509 -24.38 -4.69 -28.02
C ASP A 509 -24.45 -5.69 -26.85
N CYS A 510 -24.32 -5.21 -25.60
CA CYS A 510 -24.44 -6.03 -24.40
C CYS A 510 -25.80 -5.88 -23.72
N ASN A 511 -26.35 -6.98 -23.22
CA ASN A 511 -27.57 -6.98 -22.43
C ASN A 511 -27.24 -6.85 -20.93
N VAL A 512 -26.87 -5.64 -20.51
CA VAL A 512 -26.63 -5.32 -19.08
C VAL A 512 -27.94 -4.90 -18.44
N THR A 513 -28.36 -5.63 -17.40
CA THR A 513 -29.59 -5.34 -16.67
C THR A 513 -29.44 -4.09 -15.81
N ILE A 514 -30.45 -3.21 -15.87
CA ILE A 514 -30.56 -2.03 -14.99
C ILE A 514 -31.64 -2.32 -13.96
N HIS A 515 -31.21 -2.65 -12.75
CA HIS A 515 -32.09 -2.97 -11.65
C HIS A 515 -32.71 -1.69 -11.08
N HIS A 516 -33.96 -1.80 -10.65
CA HIS A 516 -34.70 -0.75 -9.98
C HIS A 516 -35.86 -1.41 -9.22
N THR A 517 -36.35 -0.76 -8.17
CA THR A 517 -37.55 -1.24 -7.49
C THR A 517 -38.81 -1.05 -8.36
N SER A 518 -39.83 -1.89 -8.14
CA SER A 518 -41.17 -1.69 -8.70
C SER A 518 -41.97 -0.61 -7.97
N GLU A 519 -41.48 -0.12 -6.83
CA GLU A 519 -42.14 0.95 -6.08
C GLU A 519 -42.08 2.30 -6.81
N SER A 520 -43.12 3.12 -6.64
CA SER A 520 -43.22 4.44 -7.29
C SER A 520 -42.11 5.42 -6.87
N LYS A 521 -41.57 5.26 -5.67
CA LYS A 521 -40.40 5.99 -5.16
C LYS A 521 -39.42 4.97 -4.60
N ASP A 522 -38.17 5.06 -5.01
CA ASP A 522 -37.14 4.13 -4.53
C ASP A 522 -36.74 4.45 -3.08
N PRO A 523 -36.98 3.57 -2.10
CA PRO A 523 -36.66 3.84 -0.70
C PRO A 523 -35.15 3.97 -0.44
N ILE A 524 -34.29 3.43 -1.31
CA ILE A 524 -32.83 3.55 -1.19
C ILE A 524 -32.37 4.97 -1.53
N PHE A 525 -32.95 5.56 -2.59
CA PHE A 525 -32.53 6.87 -3.09
C PHE A 525 -33.42 8.02 -2.65
N ASN A 526 -34.56 7.77 -2.02
CA ASN A 526 -35.52 8.81 -1.66
C ASN A 526 -34.99 9.67 -0.49
N PRO A 527 -34.66 10.96 -0.71
CA PRO A 527 -33.96 11.76 0.28
C PRO A 527 -34.96 12.42 1.25
N VAL A 528 -35.61 11.61 2.10
CA VAL A 528 -36.66 12.04 3.04
C VAL A 528 -36.21 11.90 4.48
N ILE A 529 -36.85 12.66 5.37
CA ILE A 529 -36.68 12.48 6.82
C ILE A 529 -37.35 11.18 7.25
N HIS A 530 -36.62 10.32 7.96
CA HIS A 530 -37.11 9.05 8.50
C HIS A 530 -37.42 9.16 9.99
N ASN A 531 -36.57 9.86 10.76
CA ASN A 531 -36.74 10.01 12.21
C ASN A 531 -37.97 10.88 12.55
N ASN A 532 -38.92 10.29 13.28
CA ASN A 532 -40.18 10.94 13.64
C ASN A 532 -40.20 11.59 15.03
N SER A 533 -39.10 11.51 15.78
CA SER A 533 -39.02 12.06 17.13
C SER A 533 -39.13 13.60 17.12
N ALA A 534 -39.78 14.15 18.15
CA ALA A 534 -39.92 15.59 18.30
C ALA A 534 -38.56 16.27 18.49
N ILE A 535 -37.64 15.61 19.21
CA ILE A 535 -36.28 16.10 19.47
C ILE A 535 -35.49 16.23 18.16
N PHE A 536 -35.51 15.18 17.32
CA PHE A 536 -34.85 15.23 16.01
C PHE A 536 -35.35 16.42 15.17
N LYS A 537 -36.67 16.60 15.08
CA LYS A 537 -37.25 17.70 14.28
C LYS A 537 -36.83 19.07 14.80
N LEU A 538 -36.82 19.25 16.13
CA LEU A 538 -36.40 20.49 16.77
C LEU A 538 -34.92 20.78 16.47
N GLU A 539 -34.06 19.80 16.69
CA GLU A 539 -32.61 19.94 16.49
C GLU A 539 -32.24 20.11 15.03
N ALA A 540 -32.81 19.32 14.12
CA ALA A 540 -32.60 19.47 12.68
C ALA A 540 -33.02 20.88 12.22
N SER A 541 -34.18 21.36 12.68
CA SER A 541 -34.65 22.71 12.35
C SER A 541 -33.73 23.80 12.93
N GLU A 542 -33.17 23.59 14.13
CA GLU A 542 -32.19 24.49 14.75
C GLU A 542 -30.90 24.57 13.93
N GLN A 543 -30.30 23.42 13.60
CA GLN A 543 -29.08 23.34 12.82
C GLN A 543 -29.25 23.98 11.44
N MET A 544 -30.37 23.71 10.76
CA MET A 544 -30.71 24.36 9.49
C MET A 544 -30.84 25.88 9.64
N ARG A 545 -31.41 26.36 10.75
CA ARG A 545 -31.59 27.80 11.02
C ARG A 545 -30.26 28.49 11.32
N ILE A 546 -29.35 27.82 12.03
CA ILE A 546 -27.99 28.31 12.27
C ILE A 546 -27.24 28.45 10.94
N LEU A 547 -27.26 27.42 10.08
CA LEU A 547 -26.64 27.49 8.76
C LEU A 547 -27.28 28.58 7.90
N LEU A 548 -28.61 28.70 7.90
CA LEU A 548 -29.31 29.73 7.13
C LEU A 548 -28.89 31.14 7.55
N LYS A 549 -28.69 31.38 8.86
CA LYS A 549 -28.23 32.67 9.40
C LYS A 549 -26.75 32.96 9.10
N SER A 550 -25.92 31.95 8.84
CA SER A 550 -24.49 32.16 8.55
C SER A 550 -24.22 32.49 7.08
N LEU A 551 -25.22 32.38 6.20
CA LEU A 551 -25.10 32.71 4.79
C LEU A 551 -25.11 34.23 4.57
N ASN A 552 -24.13 34.74 3.83
CA ASN A 552 -24.06 36.14 3.38
C ASN A 552 -24.41 36.23 1.89
N LEU A 553 -25.68 36.50 1.57
CA LEU A 553 -26.23 36.34 0.21
C LEU A 553 -26.90 37.60 -0.37
N ASN A 554 -26.82 38.76 0.30
CA ASN A 554 -27.57 39.96 -0.12
C ASN A 554 -27.24 40.40 -1.54
N ASN A 555 -25.95 40.52 -1.89
CA ASN A 555 -25.54 40.91 -3.25
C ASN A 555 -26.02 39.87 -4.27
N SER A 556 -25.94 38.58 -3.94
CA SER A 556 -26.45 37.51 -4.80
C SER A 556 -27.96 37.61 -5.02
N TYR A 557 -28.72 37.94 -3.98
CA TYR A 557 -30.16 38.15 -4.07
C TYR A 557 -30.50 39.35 -4.96
N GLU A 558 -29.85 40.50 -4.75
CA GLU A 558 -30.05 41.72 -5.54
C GLU A 558 -29.76 41.45 -7.03
N ASP A 559 -28.61 40.85 -7.35
CA ASP A 559 -28.24 40.52 -8.73
C ASP A 559 -29.25 39.56 -9.36
N LEU A 560 -29.75 38.56 -8.61
CA LEU A 560 -30.76 37.65 -9.14
C LEU A 560 -32.12 38.33 -9.35
N GLU A 561 -32.53 39.25 -8.47
CA GLU A 561 -33.76 40.03 -8.65
C GLU A 561 -33.70 40.86 -9.93
N ASP A 562 -32.56 41.49 -10.19
CA ASP A 562 -32.32 42.30 -11.39
C ASP A 562 -32.31 41.41 -12.66
N ILE A 563 -31.64 40.26 -12.62
CA ILE A 563 -31.67 39.29 -13.73
C ILE A 563 -33.11 38.86 -14.06
N LEU A 564 -33.96 38.72 -13.04
CA LEU A 564 -35.34 38.25 -13.19
C LEU A 564 -36.34 39.37 -13.49
N ASP A 565 -35.99 40.64 -13.36
CA ASP A 565 -36.97 41.73 -13.18
C ASP A 565 -38.02 41.36 -12.10
N TYR A 566 -37.57 40.79 -10.97
CA TYR A 566 -38.43 40.07 -10.02
C TYR A 566 -39.56 40.92 -9.45
N LYS A 567 -39.34 42.23 -9.26
CA LYS A 567 -40.38 43.18 -8.80
C LYS A 567 -41.56 43.32 -9.76
N GLN A 568 -41.40 42.94 -11.02
CA GLN A 568 -42.45 42.92 -12.05
C GLN A 568 -43.03 41.51 -12.28
N SER A 569 -42.58 40.52 -11.50
CA SER A 569 -43.07 39.16 -11.62
C SER A 569 -44.50 39.00 -11.08
N ASN A 570 -45.24 38.03 -11.62
CA ASN A 570 -46.58 37.69 -11.12
C ASN A 570 -46.54 37.33 -9.64
N TYR A 571 -45.49 36.64 -9.18
CA TYR A 571 -45.33 36.25 -7.79
C TYR A 571 -45.23 37.47 -6.86
N CYS A 572 -44.41 38.49 -7.20
CA CYS A 572 -44.38 39.73 -6.44
C CYS A 572 -45.73 40.45 -6.46
N MET A 573 -46.39 40.56 -7.62
CA MET A 573 -47.67 41.25 -7.75
C MET A 573 -48.80 40.59 -6.95
N ASN A 574 -48.84 39.25 -6.92
CA ASN A 574 -49.90 38.48 -6.28
C ASN A 574 -49.61 38.23 -4.79
N GLU A 575 -48.40 37.78 -4.43
CA GLU A 575 -48.04 37.36 -3.08
C GLU A 575 -47.47 38.51 -2.22
N LYS A 576 -47.21 39.67 -2.81
CA LYS A 576 -46.61 40.86 -2.16
C LYS A 576 -45.23 40.60 -1.52
N LYS A 577 -44.52 39.58 -2.00
CA LYS A 577 -43.15 39.20 -1.62
C LYS A 577 -42.19 39.58 -2.74
N CYS A 578 -41.60 40.76 -2.62
CA CYS A 578 -40.93 41.46 -3.72
C CYS A 578 -39.47 41.81 -3.44
N ASP A 579 -38.91 41.31 -2.32
CA ASP A 579 -37.57 41.66 -1.88
C ASP A 579 -36.92 40.44 -1.22
N PHE A 580 -36.08 39.75 -1.98
CA PHE A 580 -35.35 38.56 -1.55
C PHE A 580 -34.43 38.80 -0.35
N THR A 581 -33.98 40.04 -0.11
CA THR A 581 -33.14 40.38 1.04
C THR A 581 -33.94 40.56 2.33
N LYS A 582 -35.23 40.90 2.23
CA LYS A 582 -36.13 41.14 3.36
C LYS A 582 -37.10 40.00 3.63
N ASP A 583 -37.51 39.29 2.60
CA ASP A 583 -38.47 38.19 2.69
C ASP A 583 -37.85 36.99 3.45
N MET A 584 -38.62 36.38 4.34
CA MET A 584 -38.11 35.32 5.21
C MET A 584 -38.15 33.94 4.54
N ASN A 585 -37.07 33.19 4.72
CA ASN A 585 -37.05 31.75 4.46
C ASN A 585 -37.67 30.97 5.64
N LYS A 586 -38.55 30.01 5.35
CA LYS A 586 -39.19 29.11 6.32
C LYS A 586 -38.64 27.70 6.16
N ILE A 587 -38.28 27.07 7.29
CA ILE A 587 -37.70 25.71 7.34
C ILE A 587 -38.81 24.68 7.52
N PHE A 588 -38.73 23.58 6.77
CA PHE A 588 -39.63 22.43 6.87
C PHE A 588 -38.85 21.13 7.03
N VAL A 589 -39.08 20.45 8.16
CA VAL A 589 -38.51 19.13 8.49
C VAL A 589 -39.66 18.19 8.84
N ASN A 590 -40.18 17.50 7.83
CA ASN A 590 -41.34 16.62 7.95
C ASN A 590 -40.98 15.19 7.55
N VAL A 591 -41.40 14.22 8.37
CA VAL A 591 -41.19 12.78 8.12
C VAL A 591 -41.83 12.38 6.81
N GLY A 592 -41.13 11.57 6.00
CA GLY A 592 -41.58 11.14 4.68
C GLY A 592 -41.45 12.21 3.59
N PHE A 593 -40.97 13.40 3.93
CA PHE A 593 -40.70 14.50 3.00
C PHE A 593 -39.22 14.88 3.01
N LYS A 594 -38.77 15.41 1.87
CA LYS A 594 -37.42 15.98 1.74
C LYS A 594 -37.32 17.23 2.62
N PRO A 595 -36.23 17.41 3.41
CA PRO A 595 -35.96 18.65 4.12
C PRO A 595 -35.97 19.82 3.13
N ASN A 596 -36.66 20.91 3.48
CA ASN A 596 -36.93 21.96 2.50
C ASN A 596 -36.95 23.35 3.15
N LEU A 597 -36.80 24.35 2.27
CA LEU A 597 -37.08 25.75 2.55
C LEU A 597 -38.21 26.23 1.66
N GLU A 598 -39.03 27.14 2.18
CA GLU A 598 -39.87 28.04 1.38
C GLU A 598 -39.37 29.48 1.54
N GLY A 599 -39.51 30.32 0.52
CA GLY A 599 -39.02 31.69 0.53
C GLY A 599 -37.95 31.96 -0.53
N PRO A 600 -37.24 33.10 -0.44
CA PRO A 600 -36.31 33.57 -1.46
C PRO A 600 -35.29 32.53 -1.91
N LEU A 601 -34.64 31.83 -0.97
CA LEU A 601 -33.55 30.91 -1.29
C LEU A 601 -34.03 29.70 -2.12
N LYS A 602 -35.28 29.27 -1.92
CA LYS A 602 -35.91 28.20 -2.71
C LYS A 602 -36.26 28.68 -4.12
N ILE A 603 -36.76 29.91 -4.25
CA ILE A 603 -37.06 30.53 -5.55
C ILE A 603 -35.76 30.67 -6.34
N SER A 604 -34.73 31.23 -5.70
CA SER A 604 -33.40 31.39 -6.28
C SER A 604 -32.83 30.06 -6.78
N LYS A 605 -32.81 29.02 -5.95
CA LYS A 605 -32.34 27.69 -6.37
C LYS A 605 -33.15 27.13 -7.55
N SER A 606 -34.44 27.41 -7.63
CA SER A 606 -35.30 26.92 -8.72
C SER A 606 -34.97 27.60 -10.05
N VAL A 607 -34.73 28.91 -10.01
CA VAL A 607 -34.32 29.73 -11.15
C VAL A 607 -32.91 29.35 -11.63
N ILE A 608 -31.95 29.30 -10.70
CA ILE A 608 -30.54 29.01 -11.01
C ILE A 608 -30.39 27.58 -11.56
N ASP A 609 -31.15 26.61 -11.05
CA ASP A 609 -31.21 25.27 -11.65
C ASP A 609 -31.58 25.30 -13.12
N SER A 610 -32.51 26.19 -13.52
CA SER A 610 -32.85 26.37 -14.94
C SER A 610 -31.69 26.98 -15.73
N PHE A 611 -31.04 28.03 -15.22
CA PHE A 611 -29.90 28.65 -15.89
C PHE A 611 -28.75 27.66 -16.12
N ILE A 612 -28.41 26.86 -15.11
CA ILE A 612 -27.38 25.82 -15.21
C ILE A 612 -27.77 24.78 -16.27
N MET A 613 -29.01 24.28 -16.23
CA MET A 613 -29.47 23.30 -17.22
C MET A 613 -29.47 23.87 -18.63
N GLU A 614 -29.95 25.10 -18.84
CA GLU A 614 -29.89 25.80 -20.14
C GLU A 614 -28.45 25.92 -20.65
N ASN A 615 -27.52 26.23 -19.74
CA ASN A 615 -26.10 26.34 -20.06
C ASN A 615 -25.53 25.00 -20.52
N TYR A 616 -25.74 23.92 -19.77
CA TYR A 616 -25.24 22.59 -20.13
C TYR A 616 -25.93 22.00 -21.35
N GLU A 617 -27.23 22.25 -21.53
CA GLU A 617 -27.95 21.86 -22.75
C GLU A 617 -27.37 22.59 -23.99
N GLY A 618 -26.67 23.70 -23.80
CA GLY A 618 -26.01 24.44 -24.88
C GLY A 618 -26.97 25.38 -25.60
N PHE A 619 -27.96 25.92 -24.89
CA PHE A 619 -28.77 27.02 -25.42
C PHE A 619 -27.85 28.18 -25.86
N PRO A 620 -28.26 28.95 -26.90
CA PRO A 620 -27.53 30.15 -27.30
C PRO A 620 -27.27 31.04 -26.08
N THR A 621 -26.07 31.63 -25.95
CA THR A 621 -25.69 32.40 -24.76
C THR A 621 -26.68 33.52 -24.43
N LYS A 622 -27.28 34.15 -25.45
CA LYS A 622 -28.34 35.17 -25.29
C LYS A 622 -29.66 34.63 -24.72
N SER A 623 -29.85 33.32 -24.69
CA SER A 623 -31.05 32.66 -24.15
C SER A 623 -30.83 32.14 -22.72
N VAL A 624 -29.59 31.79 -22.35
CA VAL A 624 -29.24 31.37 -20.99
C VAL A 624 -29.30 32.60 -20.08
N ALA A 625 -30.21 32.62 -19.11
CA ALA A 625 -30.46 33.79 -18.26
C ALA A 625 -30.58 35.11 -19.07
N TRP A 626 -31.16 35.03 -20.27
CA TRP A 626 -31.30 36.13 -21.23
C TRP A 626 -29.98 36.84 -21.61
N GLY A 627 -28.85 36.14 -21.52
CA GLY A 627 -27.52 36.67 -21.82
C GLY A 627 -26.94 37.58 -20.75
N LEU A 628 -27.53 37.60 -19.55
CA LEU A 628 -27.09 38.45 -18.43
C LEU A 628 -25.99 37.81 -17.57
N LEU A 629 -25.71 36.52 -17.75
CA LEU A 629 -24.59 35.81 -17.12
C LEU A 629 -23.48 35.58 -18.15
N THR A 630 -22.57 36.54 -18.25
CA THR A 630 -21.56 36.64 -19.31
C THR A 630 -20.17 36.16 -18.91
N ASN A 631 -19.86 36.14 -17.61
CA ASN A 631 -18.55 35.76 -17.09
C ASN A 631 -18.65 34.94 -15.79
N ASN A 632 -17.54 34.32 -15.39
CA ASN A 632 -17.49 33.44 -14.21
C ASN A 632 -17.86 34.15 -12.90
N LYS A 633 -17.54 35.44 -12.75
CA LYS A 633 -17.84 36.18 -11.53
C LYS A 633 -19.36 36.35 -11.33
N GLU A 634 -20.07 36.65 -12.40
CA GLU A 634 -21.55 36.74 -12.40
C GLU A 634 -22.18 35.37 -12.10
N TRP A 635 -21.66 34.31 -12.72
CA TRP A 635 -22.08 32.94 -12.43
C TRP A 635 -21.86 32.57 -10.97
N ASP A 636 -20.65 32.76 -10.45
CA ASP A 636 -20.29 32.39 -9.08
C ASP A 636 -21.20 33.09 -8.06
N LEU A 637 -21.47 34.38 -8.29
CA LEU A 637 -22.29 35.18 -7.40
C LEU A 637 -23.74 34.69 -7.32
N VAL A 638 -24.38 34.32 -8.43
CA VAL A 638 -25.74 33.73 -8.37
C VAL A 638 -25.69 32.28 -7.86
N LEU A 639 -24.65 31.51 -8.18
CA LEU A 639 -24.51 30.12 -7.76
C LEU A 639 -24.39 29.95 -6.26
N ASP A 640 -23.89 30.95 -5.55
CA ASP A 640 -23.81 30.94 -4.08
C ASP A 640 -25.20 30.81 -3.42
N LEU A 641 -26.28 31.28 -4.06
CA LEU A 641 -27.65 31.03 -3.60
C LEU A 641 -28.03 29.54 -3.70
N SER A 642 -27.68 28.89 -4.81
CA SER A 642 -27.93 27.45 -4.99
C SER A 642 -27.09 26.60 -4.02
N LYS A 643 -25.81 26.95 -3.84
CA LYS A 643 -24.93 26.31 -2.85
C LYS A 643 -25.46 26.52 -1.43
N GLY A 644 -25.88 27.74 -1.10
CA GLY A 644 -26.50 28.08 0.19
C GLY A 644 -27.77 27.28 0.46
N TYR A 645 -28.67 27.18 -0.52
CA TYR A 645 -29.88 26.36 -0.40
C TYR A 645 -29.55 24.90 -0.07
N HIS A 646 -28.67 24.26 -0.85
CA HIS A 646 -28.32 22.85 -0.63
C HIS A 646 -27.55 22.66 0.68
N SER A 647 -26.68 23.61 1.06
CA SER A 647 -25.98 23.58 2.33
C SER A 647 -26.96 23.54 3.50
N VAL A 648 -27.97 24.42 3.49
CA VAL A 648 -28.97 24.46 4.57
C VAL A 648 -29.75 23.14 4.68
N ILE A 649 -30.18 22.55 3.56
CA ILE A 649 -31.08 21.38 3.62
C ILE A 649 -30.36 20.02 3.71
N PHE A 650 -29.06 19.94 3.39
CA PHE A 650 -28.33 18.66 3.34
C PHE A 650 -27.00 18.64 4.07
N ASN A 651 -26.43 19.78 4.48
CA ASN A 651 -25.08 19.84 5.04
C ASN A 651 -25.05 19.88 6.58
N THR A 652 -26.17 19.59 7.25
CA THR A 652 -26.18 19.32 8.69
C THR A 652 -25.93 17.84 8.95
N SER A 653 -25.09 17.50 9.94
CA SER A 653 -24.75 16.10 10.21
C SER A 653 -25.98 15.26 10.57
N LEU A 654 -26.93 15.84 11.32
CA LEU A 654 -28.15 15.14 11.74
C LEU A 654 -29.06 14.81 10.56
N VAL A 655 -29.33 15.77 9.67
CA VAL A 655 -30.18 15.55 8.49
C VAL A 655 -29.48 14.66 7.48
N ALA A 656 -28.19 14.89 7.22
CA ALA A 656 -27.42 14.08 6.28
C ALA A 656 -27.42 12.60 6.67
N LYS A 657 -27.08 12.28 7.94
CA LYS A 657 -27.07 10.90 8.45
C LYS A 657 -28.44 10.24 8.34
N ASP A 658 -29.52 10.91 8.76
CA ASP A 658 -30.89 10.35 8.67
C ASP A 658 -31.34 10.11 7.22
N VAL A 659 -31.07 11.07 6.32
CA VAL A 659 -31.50 11.02 4.92
C VAL A 659 -30.66 10.01 4.10
N ALA A 660 -29.35 9.93 4.35
CA ALA A 660 -28.45 9.04 3.62
C ALA A 660 -28.48 7.59 4.12
N ARG A 661 -29.03 7.33 5.32
CA ARG A 661 -28.98 6.02 5.98
C ARG A 661 -29.41 4.85 5.08
N PRO A 662 -30.54 4.89 4.34
CA PRO A 662 -30.90 3.78 3.45
C PRO A 662 -29.85 3.53 2.36
N LEU A 663 -29.32 4.60 1.75
CA LEU A 663 -28.29 4.51 0.72
C LEU A 663 -26.95 4.03 1.27
N LEU A 664 -26.53 4.50 2.45
CA LEU A 664 -25.29 4.06 3.09
C LEU A 664 -25.37 2.58 3.49
N LYS A 665 -26.52 2.12 4.02
CA LYS A 665 -26.76 0.70 4.25
C LYS A 665 -26.68 -0.11 2.95
N TYR A 666 -27.24 0.41 1.86
CA TYR A 666 -27.15 -0.26 0.57
C TYR A 666 -25.72 -0.26 0.02
N ILE A 667 -24.98 0.83 0.14
CA ILE A 667 -23.55 0.89 -0.22
C ILE A 667 -22.75 -0.12 0.60
N SER A 668 -22.97 -0.20 1.92
CA SER A 668 -22.34 -1.21 2.79
C SER A 668 -22.64 -2.63 2.31
N HIS A 669 -23.91 -2.93 2.04
CA HIS A 669 -24.32 -4.24 1.52
C HIS A 669 -23.64 -4.57 0.17
N ILE A 670 -23.62 -3.62 -0.77
CA ILE A 670 -23.02 -3.81 -2.10
C ILE A 670 -21.50 -3.97 -2.02
N MET A 671 -20.84 -3.17 -1.18
CA MET A 671 -19.39 -3.04 -1.19
C MET A 671 -18.71 -4.03 -0.24
N PHE A 672 -19.31 -4.33 0.91
CA PHE A 672 -18.72 -5.19 1.95
C PHE A 672 -19.34 -6.59 2.02
N GLU A 673 -20.64 -6.74 1.78
CA GLU A 673 -21.32 -8.04 1.88
C GLU A 673 -21.39 -8.79 0.54
N LYS A 674 -21.95 -8.16 -0.49
CA LYS A 674 -22.07 -8.74 -1.84
C LYS A 674 -20.78 -8.66 -2.63
N GLN A 675 -20.03 -7.58 -2.42
CA GLN A 675 -18.72 -7.34 -3.04
C GLN A 675 -18.75 -7.41 -4.58
N TYR A 676 -19.74 -6.77 -5.20
CA TYR A 676 -19.73 -6.61 -6.66
C TYR A 676 -18.44 -5.96 -7.10
N LYS A 677 -17.82 -6.50 -8.17
CA LYS A 677 -16.53 -6.01 -8.67
C LYS A 677 -16.63 -4.55 -9.11
N ILE A 678 -17.70 -4.24 -9.84
CA ILE A 678 -18.07 -2.88 -10.24
C ILE A 678 -19.55 -2.69 -9.97
N ALA A 679 -19.92 -1.63 -9.26
CA ALA A 679 -21.31 -1.25 -9.02
C ALA A 679 -21.56 0.19 -9.45
N LEU A 680 -22.64 0.43 -10.21
CA LEU A 680 -23.14 1.76 -10.56
C LEU A 680 -24.48 1.99 -9.87
N LEU A 681 -24.51 2.98 -8.97
CA LEU A 681 -25.72 3.45 -8.29
C LEU A 681 -26.14 4.80 -8.89
N MET A 682 -27.28 4.83 -9.58
CA MET A 682 -27.74 6.02 -10.31
C MET A 682 -28.87 6.75 -9.57
N GLY A 683 -28.54 7.84 -8.90
CA GLY A 683 -29.42 8.65 -8.06
C GLY A 683 -29.44 10.14 -8.41
N HIS A 684 -29.57 10.98 -7.38
CA HIS A 684 -29.73 12.44 -7.48
C HIS A 684 -28.61 13.19 -6.76
N ASP A 685 -28.55 14.50 -6.99
CA ASP A 685 -27.69 15.43 -6.24
C ASP A 685 -27.84 15.29 -4.72
N ALA A 686 -29.08 15.18 -4.24
CA ALA A 686 -29.41 15.00 -2.84
C ALA A 686 -28.71 13.80 -2.20
N ASN A 687 -28.58 12.69 -2.93
CA ASN A 687 -27.90 11.49 -2.45
C ASN A 687 -26.41 11.76 -2.28
N ILE A 688 -25.78 12.41 -3.27
CA ILE A 688 -24.36 12.77 -3.21
C ILE A 688 -24.10 13.74 -2.05
N TYR A 689 -24.90 14.81 -1.90
CA TYR A 689 -24.74 15.78 -0.81
C TYR A 689 -24.77 15.10 0.56
N THR A 690 -25.79 14.28 0.79
CA THR A 690 -25.98 13.63 2.10
C THR A 690 -24.94 12.56 2.36
N VAL A 691 -24.52 11.76 1.36
CA VAL A 691 -23.39 10.81 1.51
C VAL A 691 -22.07 11.52 1.81
N LEU A 692 -21.72 12.59 1.10
CA LEU A 692 -20.50 13.36 1.36
C LEU A 692 -20.49 13.91 2.79
N LYS A 693 -21.62 14.46 3.25
CA LYS A 693 -21.70 14.99 4.61
C LYS A 693 -21.71 13.90 5.67
N SER A 694 -22.41 12.79 5.44
CA SER A 694 -22.46 11.67 6.40
C SER A 694 -21.12 10.97 6.58
N LEU A 695 -20.29 10.92 5.54
CA LEU A 695 -18.93 10.36 5.61
C LEU A 695 -17.89 11.38 6.09
N ASP A 696 -18.32 12.58 6.50
CA ASP A 696 -17.48 13.71 6.87
C ASP A 696 -16.30 13.90 5.90
N ILE A 697 -16.63 14.02 4.62
CA ILE A 697 -15.65 14.34 3.58
C ILE A 697 -15.11 15.76 3.78
N LYS A 698 -13.79 15.91 3.75
CA LYS A 698 -13.09 17.20 3.81
C LYS A 698 -13.57 18.14 2.71
N PRO A 699 -13.55 19.47 2.94
CA PRO A 699 -13.88 20.45 1.91
C PRO A 699 -13.03 20.24 0.64
N PHE A 700 -13.67 20.29 -0.52
CA PHE A 700 -13.04 20.13 -1.82
C PHE A 700 -13.62 21.13 -2.83
N ILE A 701 -12.89 21.37 -3.93
CA ILE A 701 -13.30 22.26 -5.02
C ILE A 701 -13.25 21.49 -6.33
N LEU A 702 -14.35 21.54 -7.09
CA LEU A 702 -14.41 21.00 -8.44
C LEU A 702 -13.91 22.08 -9.41
N LYS A 703 -12.74 21.85 -10.02
CA LYS A 703 -12.18 22.74 -11.05
C LYS A 703 -13.11 22.82 -12.25
N ASN A 704 -13.23 24.02 -12.83
CA ASN A 704 -13.99 24.29 -14.05
C ASN A 704 -15.45 23.82 -13.99
N GLN A 705 -16.06 23.88 -12.80
CA GLN A 705 -17.41 23.42 -12.56
C GLN A 705 -18.15 24.33 -11.59
N HIS A 706 -19.37 24.71 -11.97
CA HIS A 706 -20.26 25.62 -11.26
C HIS A 706 -21.00 24.94 -10.10
N GLU A 707 -21.40 23.68 -10.28
CA GLU A 707 -22.13 22.92 -9.27
C GLU A 707 -21.18 22.17 -8.33
N MET A 708 -21.52 22.08 -7.04
CA MET A 708 -20.80 21.19 -6.10
C MET A 708 -21.08 19.71 -6.37
N THR A 709 -22.26 19.40 -6.94
CA THR A 709 -22.66 18.04 -7.31
C THR A 709 -23.16 18.00 -8.76
N PRO A 710 -22.27 18.20 -9.75
CA PRO A 710 -22.65 18.45 -11.15
C PRO A 710 -23.49 17.34 -11.76
N ALA A 711 -24.33 17.68 -12.75
CA ALA A 711 -25.10 16.67 -13.49
C ALA A 711 -24.14 15.68 -14.18
N GLY A 712 -24.41 14.38 -14.03
CA GLY A 712 -23.51 13.29 -14.46
C GLY A 712 -22.29 13.08 -13.55
N GLY A 713 -22.10 13.90 -12.51
CA GLY A 713 -21.04 13.76 -11.52
C GLY A 713 -21.18 12.51 -10.66
N LYS A 714 -20.04 11.94 -10.27
CA LYS A 714 -19.93 10.63 -9.60
C LYS A 714 -18.95 10.68 -8.44
N ILE A 715 -19.29 10.04 -7.32
CA ILE A 715 -18.33 9.62 -6.30
C ILE A 715 -17.87 8.20 -6.65
N VAL A 716 -16.56 7.99 -6.71
CA VAL A 716 -15.95 6.72 -7.10
C VAL A 716 -15.12 6.18 -5.93
N PHE A 717 -15.68 5.19 -5.23
CA PHE A 717 -14.99 4.43 -4.18
C PHE A 717 -14.14 3.35 -4.85
N GLN A 718 -12.85 3.32 -4.56
CA GLN A 718 -11.89 2.40 -5.17
C GLN A 718 -11.20 1.61 -4.05
N LYS A 719 -11.43 0.30 -4.02
CA LYS A 719 -10.65 -0.62 -3.18
C LYS A 719 -9.40 -1.02 -3.95
N ILE A 720 -8.24 -0.69 -3.40
CA ILE A 720 -6.94 -0.88 -4.03
C ILE A 720 -6.11 -1.79 -3.15
N LEU A 721 -5.54 -2.84 -3.73
CA LEU A 721 -4.56 -3.70 -3.08
C LEU A 721 -3.16 -3.12 -3.34
N ASP A 722 -2.41 -2.82 -2.29
CA ASP A 722 -0.96 -2.69 -2.39
C ASP A 722 -0.36 -4.10 -2.43
N GLU A 723 0.00 -4.57 -3.62
CA GLU A 723 0.52 -5.93 -3.82
C GLU A 723 1.86 -6.17 -3.07
N ASN A 724 2.51 -5.11 -2.56
CA ASN A 724 3.76 -5.25 -1.80
C ASN A 724 3.55 -5.49 -0.32
N THR A 725 2.60 -4.77 0.27
CA THR A 725 2.30 -4.89 1.71
C THR A 725 1.17 -5.88 1.94
N GLY A 726 0.36 -6.18 0.91
CA GLY A 726 -0.89 -6.93 1.02
C GLY A 726 -2.03 -6.09 1.63
N CYS A 727 -1.77 -4.83 1.99
CA CYS A 727 -2.75 -3.96 2.60
C CYS A 727 -3.76 -3.49 1.56
N PHE A 728 -5.04 -3.49 1.94
CA PHE A 728 -6.07 -2.83 1.16
C PHE A 728 -6.20 -1.37 1.57
N TYR A 729 -6.47 -0.54 0.59
CA TYR A 729 -6.68 0.88 0.73
C TYR A 729 -7.96 1.31 0.02
N LEU A 730 -8.60 2.36 0.54
CA LEU A 730 -9.60 3.15 -0.15
C LEU A 730 -8.92 4.34 -0.83
N LYS A 731 -9.23 4.53 -2.12
CA LYS A 731 -9.14 5.82 -2.80
C LYS A 731 -10.54 6.32 -3.13
N LEU A 732 -10.77 7.61 -2.94
CA LEU A 732 -12.06 8.23 -3.22
C LEU A 732 -11.85 9.41 -4.18
N ASP A 733 -12.56 9.41 -5.29
CA ASP A 733 -12.50 10.49 -6.28
C ASP A 733 -13.91 10.99 -6.61
N TYR A 734 -14.06 12.30 -6.82
CA TYR A 734 -15.19 12.89 -7.51
C TYR A 734 -14.85 13.01 -9.00
N VAL A 735 -15.62 12.33 -9.85
CA VAL A 735 -15.40 12.28 -11.31
C VAL A 735 -16.56 12.98 -12.02
N TYR A 736 -16.25 13.96 -12.87
CA TYR A 736 -17.27 14.83 -13.47
C TYR A 736 -16.81 15.46 -14.78
N GLN A 737 -17.75 15.92 -15.59
CA GLN A 737 -17.44 16.74 -16.76
C GLN A 737 -17.33 18.21 -16.35
N CYS A 738 -16.33 18.94 -16.86
CA CYS A 738 -16.27 20.39 -16.68
C CYS A 738 -17.39 21.09 -17.46
N THR A 739 -17.69 22.35 -17.11
CA THR A 739 -18.77 23.13 -17.74
C THR A 739 -18.65 23.15 -19.27
N ASP A 740 -17.44 23.32 -19.82
CA ASP A 740 -17.21 23.35 -21.27
C ASP A 740 -17.42 21.98 -21.92
N GLN A 741 -16.97 20.90 -21.28
CA GLN A 741 -17.23 19.54 -21.76
C GLN A 741 -18.72 19.27 -21.88
N MET A 742 -19.52 19.75 -20.93
CA MET A 742 -20.98 19.61 -20.94
C MET A 742 -21.63 20.52 -22.00
N ARG A 743 -21.31 21.82 -21.98
CA ARG A 743 -21.90 22.82 -22.88
C ARG A 743 -21.56 22.56 -24.35
N GLU A 744 -20.33 22.18 -24.67
CA GLU A 744 -19.92 21.90 -26.04
C GLU A 744 -20.22 20.46 -26.48
N GLY A 745 -20.53 19.55 -25.55
CA GLY A 745 -20.75 18.14 -25.87
C GLY A 745 -19.46 17.41 -26.26
N LYS A 746 -18.34 17.71 -25.58
CA LYS A 746 -17.04 17.10 -25.88
C LYS A 746 -17.07 15.61 -25.56
N LYS A 747 -16.69 14.79 -26.53
CA LYS A 747 -16.55 13.34 -26.34
C LYS A 747 -15.42 13.04 -25.36
N LEU A 748 -15.69 12.19 -24.37
CA LEU A 748 -14.69 11.75 -23.39
C LEU A 748 -13.93 10.52 -23.89
N SER A 749 -12.66 10.41 -23.50
CA SER A 749 -11.78 9.26 -23.77
C SER A 749 -10.62 9.25 -22.77
N LEU A 750 -9.71 8.28 -22.86
CA LEU A 750 -8.50 8.31 -22.03
C LEU A 750 -7.59 9.52 -22.35
N ASP A 751 -7.65 10.03 -23.58
CA ASP A 751 -6.86 11.20 -24.03
C ASP A 751 -7.59 12.54 -23.77
N ASN A 752 -8.92 12.50 -23.63
CA ASN A 752 -9.74 13.63 -23.22
C ASN A 752 -10.62 13.20 -22.03
N PRO A 753 -10.04 13.02 -20.84
CA PRO A 753 -10.75 12.46 -19.70
C PRO A 753 -11.76 13.47 -19.11
N PRO A 754 -12.76 13.00 -18.34
CA PRO A 754 -13.46 13.86 -17.40
C PRO A 754 -12.48 14.37 -16.34
N GLU A 755 -12.90 15.37 -15.57
CA GLU A 755 -12.14 15.87 -14.44
C GLU A 755 -12.21 14.92 -13.24
N PHE A 756 -11.14 14.90 -12.46
CA PHE A 756 -10.99 14.11 -11.24
C PHE A 756 -10.63 15.02 -10.08
N THR A 757 -11.36 14.92 -8.98
CA THR A 757 -11.03 15.59 -7.72
C THR A 757 -10.91 14.57 -6.60
N PRO A 758 -9.71 14.33 -6.04
CA PRO A 758 -9.55 13.44 -4.90
C PRO A 758 -10.38 13.91 -3.71
N LEU A 759 -11.04 12.98 -3.04
CA LEU A 759 -11.83 13.20 -1.83
C LEU A 759 -11.12 12.56 -0.64
N GLN A 760 -11.25 13.17 0.53
CA GLN A 760 -10.60 12.71 1.76
C GLN A 760 -11.62 12.62 2.89
N LEU A 761 -11.60 11.51 3.63
CA LEU A 761 -12.42 11.34 4.84
C LEU A 761 -11.70 11.97 6.03
N GLU A 762 -12.40 12.73 6.88
CA GLU A 762 -11.80 13.38 8.07
C GLU A 762 -11.20 12.36 9.04
N GLY A 763 -11.86 11.20 9.22
CA GLY A 763 -11.44 10.17 10.18
C GLY A 763 -10.31 9.25 9.70
N CYS A 764 -9.77 9.44 8.49
CA CYS A 764 -8.72 8.57 7.98
C CYS A 764 -7.36 9.27 7.92
N GLN A 765 -6.37 8.69 8.59
CA GLN A 765 -4.96 9.05 8.39
C GLN A 765 -4.53 8.57 7.00
N LEU A 766 -4.24 9.52 6.11
CA LEU A 766 -3.80 9.23 4.76
C LEU A 766 -2.30 8.88 4.76
N GLU A 767 -1.93 7.81 4.06
CA GLU A 767 -0.54 7.57 3.66
C GLU A 767 -0.10 8.62 2.61
N GLU A 768 1.21 8.75 2.34
CA GLU A 768 1.80 9.75 1.42
C GLU A 768 1.17 9.79 -0.01
N ASN A 769 0.42 8.77 -0.41
CA ASN A 769 -0.22 8.64 -1.72
C ASN A 769 -1.73 8.99 -1.74
N GLY A 770 -2.31 9.53 -0.66
CA GLY A 770 -3.74 9.90 -0.61
C GLY A 770 -4.69 8.70 -0.46
N PHE A 771 -4.18 7.59 0.07
CA PHE A 771 -4.92 6.37 0.34
C PHE A 771 -5.29 6.25 1.81
N CYS A 772 -6.49 5.75 2.08
CA CYS A 772 -6.99 5.44 3.42
C CYS A 772 -6.91 3.93 3.66
N LEU A 773 -6.39 3.44 4.79
CA LEU A 773 -6.42 2.00 5.08
C LEU A 773 -7.86 1.47 5.04
N TRP A 774 -8.07 0.37 4.33
CA TRP A 774 -9.43 -0.15 4.07
C TRP A 774 -10.17 -0.49 5.35
N ASP A 775 -9.51 -1.11 6.33
CA ASP A 775 -10.15 -1.48 7.60
C ASP A 775 -10.54 -0.25 8.43
N ASN A 776 -9.73 0.82 8.40
CA ASN A 776 -10.09 2.10 9.02
C ASN A 776 -11.34 2.68 8.34
N PHE A 777 -11.37 2.66 7.01
CA PHE A 777 -12.55 3.09 6.26
C PHE A 777 -13.79 2.26 6.59
N VAL A 778 -13.69 0.93 6.64
CA VAL A 778 -14.81 0.04 6.99
C VAL A 778 -15.35 0.38 8.39
N ASN A 779 -14.45 0.53 9.37
CA ASN A 779 -14.84 0.90 10.73
C ASN A 779 -15.54 2.27 10.80
N LEU A 780 -15.00 3.28 10.11
CA LEU A 780 -15.63 4.60 10.00
C LEU A 780 -17.01 4.49 9.34
N PHE A 781 -17.13 3.70 8.28
CA PHE A 781 -18.37 3.54 7.52
C PHE A 781 -19.46 2.87 8.35
N TYR A 782 -19.14 1.81 9.09
CA TYR A 782 -20.09 1.17 10.01
C TYR A 782 -20.46 2.11 11.18
N GLY A 783 -19.51 2.87 11.72
CA GLY A 783 -19.82 3.89 12.73
C GLY A 783 -20.88 4.89 12.25
N VAL A 784 -20.83 5.32 10.99
CA VAL A 784 -21.85 6.22 10.41
C VAL A 784 -23.22 5.54 10.28
N ILE A 785 -23.28 4.23 10.02
CA ILE A 785 -24.53 3.48 9.85
C ILE A 785 -25.18 3.14 11.20
N ASP A 786 -24.37 2.75 12.18
CA ASP A 786 -24.79 2.16 13.45
C ASP A 786 -24.92 3.19 14.59
N ASP A 787 -24.45 4.43 14.40
CA ASP A 787 -24.80 5.58 15.24
C ASP A 787 -26.34 5.75 15.25
N ASN A 788 -26.96 5.27 16.35
CA ASN A 788 -28.39 5.38 16.63
C ASN A 788 -28.73 6.67 17.37
#